data_AF-A0A6P0RCI1-F1
#
_entry.id   AF-A0A6P0RCI1-F1
#
_cell.length_a   1.000
_cell.length_b   1.000
_cell.length_c   1.000
_cell.angle_alpha   90.00
_cell.angle_beta   90.00
_cell.angle_gamma   90.00
#
_symmetry.space_group_name_H-M   'P 1'
#
loop_
_entity.id
_entity.type
_entity.pdbx_description
1 polymer ?
#
loop_
_entity_poly.entity_id
_entity_poly.type
_entity_poly.pdbx_seq_one_letter_code
_entity_poly.pdbx_strand_id
1 'polypeptide(L)'
;MASIDQIIQTELNPFDPVTLYTINFWQEQPNPSLNVDSIHQNIITDIETVLEQVAQEHHPRTLILTGDSGSGKSYLLGRIKKLFNTKAFFVYIDPWPDSDYIWRHILRQTVDCLMKTPEGKTDSQLLLWLKSLLTFQNSSLLKKILGERRVFIRNLKAIYSSGIYNPNDFFSALYHLLDPKYSVVACEWLRGDDLDEGDLKSLGIKSSIDSEDSAQKIITNLGVISAASQPIVLCFDNLDNIPRLLNGTLDLQALFNVNSSIHSHYPQNFLIIISIITSTWKQNAALIQPADKARVNAGDFHLKPITLEQGEAILAARLNHLHSQAKPKPKSTIFPLSKEILEQKFPRGRTLPRNILELGRKEYEQYKLKLLNQTENTQDLKPETQLATFKLIWQDKYKKTQKKISKITDLGAPELIRMLEEVLTALQFQEVKTKLLTGKYASYSLSYKQQDGEKVIGLVWTEDSNMNSFYNTMNACQKVVDKRLCQTLYLLRAAEVGNAKNLSNKIYRKIFKGRSKNFHIKPNLESVYFLATYHSLVNATLANELVIEGEIISLKELEEIICDSQILNNCSLLQDLYVVLPADIQEQQNELNLDEIKDFVLSLIRKKSFMERNSIIENTLSQFVKIEHSKIDLIIAELEREQKIKVIAPTSKLDEQLVCFVPG
;
A
#
# COMPACT_ATOMS: atom_id res chain seq x y z
N MET A 1 -29.08 8.01 -30.40
CA MET A 1 -29.03 7.87 -28.92
C MET A 1 -28.90 6.40 -28.63
N ALA A 2 -27.91 5.99 -27.83
CA ALA A 2 -27.63 4.58 -27.61
C ALA A 2 -28.67 3.94 -26.67
N SER A 3 -29.13 2.75 -27.03
CA SER A 3 -29.86 1.86 -26.13
C SER A 3 -28.93 1.32 -25.04
N ILE A 4 -29.49 0.82 -23.93
CA ILE A 4 -28.68 0.22 -22.88
C ILE A 4 -27.89 -1.00 -23.37
N ASP A 5 -28.47 -1.79 -24.28
CA ASP A 5 -27.79 -2.97 -24.85
C ASP A 5 -26.58 -2.57 -25.70
N GLN A 6 -26.69 -1.49 -26.49
CA GLN A 6 -25.57 -0.93 -27.24
C GLN A 6 -24.46 -0.43 -26.31
N ILE A 7 -24.81 0.23 -25.20
CA ILE A 7 -23.84 0.69 -24.21
C ILE A 7 -23.14 -0.50 -23.53
N ILE A 8 -23.88 -1.55 -23.15
CA ILE A 8 -23.29 -2.75 -22.53
C ILE A 8 -22.34 -3.49 -23.50
N GLN A 9 -22.66 -3.52 -24.80
CA GLN A 9 -21.79 -4.12 -25.81
C GLN A 9 -20.43 -3.43 -25.91
N THR A 10 -20.38 -2.10 -25.74
CA THR A 10 -19.15 -1.33 -25.94
C THR A 10 -18.36 -1.12 -24.64
N GLU A 11 -19.05 -0.90 -23.53
CA GLU A 11 -18.44 -0.51 -22.26
C GLU A 11 -17.73 -1.65 -21.52
N LEU A 12 -16.83 -1.26 -20.61
CA LEU A 12 -16.18 -2.19 -19.70
C LEU A 12 -17.16 -2.69 -18.64
N ASN A 13 -17.01 -3.96 -18.25
CA ASN A 13 -17.73 -4.51 -17.11
C ASN A 13 -17.48 -3.65 -15.84
N PRO A 14 -18.52 -2.99 -15.27
CA PRO A 14 -18.37 -2.05 -14.15
C PRO A 14 -18.09 -2.75 -12.80
N PHE A 15 -18.08 -4.08 -12.81
CA PHE A 15 -17.78 -4.94 -11.66
C PHE A 15 -16.41 -5.62 -11.78
N ASP A 16 -15.54 -5.16 -12.69
CA ASP A 16 -14.22 -5.75 -12.88
C ASP A 16 -13.29 -5.48 -11.67
N PRO A 17 -12.68 -6.50 -11.06
CA PRO A 17 -11.77 -6.38 -9.92
C PRO A 17 -10.69 -5.30 -10.05
N VAL A 18 -10.14 -5.07 -11.25
CA VAL A 18 -9.11 -4.04 -11.48
C VAL A 18 -9.59 -2.64 -11.08
N THR A 19 -10.91 -2.41 -11.09
CA THR A 19 -11.55 -1.15 -10.69
C THR A 19 -12.06 -1.13 -9.24
N LEU A 20 -11.98 -2.25 -8.51
CA LEU A 20 -12.76 -2.48 -7.28
C LEU A 20 -11.97 -2.50 -5.97
N TYR A 21 -10.63 -2.51 -6.02
CA TYR A 21 -9.85 -2.61 -4.80
C TYR A 21 -9.66 -1.27 -4.11
N THR A 22 -10.00 -1.23 -2.83
CA THR A 22 -9.58 -0.17 -1.90
C THR A 22 -8.92 -0.87 -0.72
N ILE A 23 -7.60 -0.97 -0.75
CA ILE A 23 -6.77 -1.60 0.29
C ILE A 23 -6.42 -0.54 1.34
N ASN A 24 -5.90 0.60 0.88
CA ASN A 24 -5.51 1.71 1.74
C ASN A 24 -6.30 2.98 1.37
N PHE A 25 -7.07 3.53 2.32
CA PHE A 25 -7.96 4.67 2.11
C PHE A 25 -7.25 6.01 1.84
N TRP A 26 -5.92 6.08 1.99
CA TRP A 26 -5.10 7.21 1.54
C TRP A 26 -4.58 7.04 0.11
N GLN A 27 -4.50 5.80 -0.37
CA GLN A 27 -4.00 5.48 -1.71
C GLN A 27 -5.14 5.37 -2.72
N GLU A 28 -6.30 4.87 -2.27
CA GLU A 28 -7.44 4.59 -3.12
C GLU A 28 -8.60 5.49 -2.65
N GLN A 29 -9.02 6.44 -3.50
CA GLN A 29 -10.18 7.28 -3.22
C GLN A 29 -11.42 6.64 -3.85
N PRO A 30 -12.28 5.95 -3.08
CA PRO A 30 -13.50 5.40 -3.62
C PRO A 30 -14.38 6.52 -4.18
N ASN A 31 -14.87 6.34 -5.40
CA ASN A 31 -15.81 7.27 -6.00
C ASN A 31 -17.04 7.42 -5.08
N PRO A 32 -17.35 8.63 -4.56
CA PRO A 32 -18.45 8.82 -3.62
C PRO A 32 -19.81 8.35 -4.14
N SER A 33 -20.03 8.40 -5.46
CA SER A 33 -21.27 7.93 -6.09
C SER A 33 -21.49 6.42 -5.98
N LEU A 34 -20.46 5.69 -5.59
CA LEU A 34 -20.47 4.24 -5.42
C LEU A 34 -20.77 3.81 -3.98
N ASN A 35 -21.03 4.76 -3.07
CA ASN A 35 -21.28 4.46 -1.68
C ASN A 35 -22.72 4.02 -1.42
N VAL A 36 -22.87 3.01 -0.55
CA VAL A 36 -24.17 2.52 -0.07
C VAL A 36 -24.25 2.74 1.43
N ASP A 37 -24.95 3.79 1.85
CA ASP A 37 -24.87 4.26 3.23
C ASP A 37 -25.45 3.28 4.27
N SER A 38 -26.43 2.48 3.87
CA SER A 38 -27.09 1.50 4.74
C SER A 38 -26.18 0.37 5.21
N ILE A 39 -25.05 0.12 4.55
CA ILE A 39 -24.12 -0.97 4.89
C ILE A 39 -23.32 -0.60 6.14
N HIS A 40 -23.36 -1.47 7.17
CA HIS A 40 -22.63 -1.31 8.44
C HIS A 40 -22.88 -0.01 9.20
N GLN A 41 -23.99 0.69 8.95
CA GLN A 41 -24.25 2.00 9.53
C GLN A 41 -24.23 2.00 11.08
N ASN A 42 -24.73 0.94 11.71
CA ASN A 42 -24.71 0.81 13.17
C ASN A 42 -23.27 0.82 13.72
N ILE A 43 -22.33 0.16 13.02
CA ILE A 43 -20.92 0.10 13.42
C ILE A 43 -20.26 1.48 13.27
N ILE A 44 -20.64 2.25 12.25
CA ILE A 44 -20.19 3.64 12.09
C ILE A 44 -20.64 4.49 13.28
N THR A 45 -21.91 4.39 13.67
CA THR A 45 -22.46 5.12 14.83
C THR A 45 -21.78 4.71 16.14
N ASP A 46 -21.52 3.42 16.34
CA ASP A 46 -20.83 2.93 17.54
C ASP A 46 -19.37 3.45 17.58
N ILE A 47 -18.66 3.46 16.45
CA ILE A 47 -17.30 4.01 16.35
C ILE A 47 -17.29 5.53 16.58
N GLU A 48 -18.30 6.25 16.10
CA GLU A 48 -18.45 7.69 16.37
C GLU A 48 -18.57 7.97 17.87
N THR A 49 -19.37 7.15 18.57
CA THR A 49 -19.54 7.24 20.02
C THR A 49 -18.20 7.03 20.74
N VAL A 50 -17.43 6.01 20.36
CA VAL A 50 -16.11 5.75 20.94
C VAL A 50 -15.14 6.90 20.64
N LEU A 51 -15.18 7.46 19.43
CA LEU A 51 -14.34 8.59 19.05
C LEU A 51 -14.65 9.83 19.88
N GLU A 52 -15.93 10.09 20.15
CA GLU A 52 -16.37 11.20 21.00
C GLU A 52 -15.93 11.01 22.46
N GLN A 53 -15.94 9.77 22.96
CA GLN A 53 -15.38 9.44 24.29
C GLN A 53 -13.88 9.73 24.35
N VAL A 54 -13.10 9.32 23.34
CA VAL A 54 -11.66 9.63 23.27
C VAL A 54 -11.43 11.14 23.27
N ALA A 55 -12.19 11.88 22.46
CA ALA A 55 -12.07 13.33 22.36
C ALA A 55 -12.39 14.06 23.69
N GLN A 56 -13.29 13.51 24.51
CA GLN A 56 -13.70 14.10 25.78
C GLN A 56 -12.78 13.71 26.94
N GLU A 57 -12.40 12.43 27.00
CA GLU A 57 -11.66 11.88 28.14
C GLU A 57 -10.14 12.00 27.97
N HIS A 58 -9.65 12.10 26.73
CA HIS A 58 -8.21 12.03 26.38
C HIS A 58 -7.53 10.75 26.90
N HIS A 59 -8.31 9.68 26.98
CA HIS A 59 -7.86 8.33 27.31
C HIS A 59 -7.92 7.49 26.03
N PRO A 60 -6.90 6.65 25.77
CA PRO A 60 -6.86 5.86 24.57
C PRO A 60 -7.95 4.78 24.63
N ARG A 61 -8.58 4.55 23.49
CA ARG A 61 -9.58 3.49 23.31
C ARG A 61 -9.14 2.56 22.19
N THR A 62 -9.33 1.26 22.39
CA THR A 62 -8.99 0.25 21.40
C THR A 62 -10.17 -0.67 21.13
N LEU A 63 -10.49 -0.85 19.85
CA LEU A 63 -11.49 -1.79 19.37
C LEU A 63 -10.90 -2.77 18.36
N ILE A 64 -11.45 -3.98 18.34
CA ILE A 64 -11.15 -4.97 17.29
C ILE A 64 -12.28 -4.93 16.27
N LEU A 65 -11.95 -4.64 15.01
CA LEU A 65 -12.87 -4.71 13.88
C LEU A 65 -12.68 -6.04 13.15
N THR A 66 -13.57 -6.99 13.39
CA THR A 66 -13.54 -8.30 12.73
C THR A 66 -14.52 -8.38 11.56
N GLY A 67 -14.13 -9.11 10.53
CA GLY A 67 -15.01 -9.49 9.43
C GLY A 67 -14.31 -10.43 8.46
N ASP A 68 -15.06 -11.36 7.87
CA ASP A 68 -14.54 -12.28 6.85
C ASP A 68 -13.98 -11.50 5.66
N SER A 69 -13.09 -12.12 4.87
CA SER A 69 -12.57 -11.46 3.68
C SER A 69 -13.72 -11.10 2.72
N GLY A 70 -13.71 -9.88 2.20
CA GLY A 70 -14.81 -9.36 1.37
C GLY A 70 -16.02 -8.80 2.13
N SER A 71 -16.00 -8.75 3.47
CA SER A 71 -17.04 -8.12 4.31
C SER A 71 -17.10 -6.59 4.23
N GLY A 72 -16.06 -5.95 3.67
CA GLY A 72 -15.97 -4.49 3.51
C GLY A 72 -15.23 -3.77 4.64
N LYS A 73 -14.24 -4.39 5.30
CA LYS A 73 -13.41 -3.78 6.35
C LYS A 73 -12.70 -2.50 5.89
N SER A 74 -11.84 -2.59 4.87
CA SER A 74 -11.11 -1.43 4.35
C SER A 74 -12.04 -0.37 3.74
N TYR A 75 -13.17 -0.81 3.15
CA TYR A 75 -14.23 0.10 2.69
C TYR A 75 -14.88 0.87 3.86
N LEU A 76 -15.19 0.20 4.97
CA LEU A 76 -15.69 0.84 6.19
C LEU A 76 -14.68 1.85 6.75
N LEU A 77 -13.39 1.50 6.83
CA LEU A 77 -12.33 2.41 7.28
C LEU A 77 -12.28 3.66 6.40
N GLY A 78 -12.38 3.51 5.07
CA GLY A 78 -12.47 4.65 4.14
C GLY A 78 -13.71 5.52 4.37
N ARG A 79 -14.87 4.92 4.66
CA ARG A 79 -16.10 5.66 5.01
C ARG A 79 -15.95 6.44 6.32
N ILE A 80 -15.43 5.80 7.37
CA ILE A 80 -15.18 6.43 8.68
C ILE A 80 -14.23 7.61 8.53
N LYS A 81 -13.11 7.42 7.82
CA LYS A 81 -12.16 8.49 7.52
C LYS A 81 -12.81 9.66 6.80
N LYS A 82 -13.72 9.41 5.85
CA LYS A 82 -14.46 10.47 5.15
C LYS A 82 -15.46 11.19 6.06
N LEU A 83 -16.28 10.44 6.80
CA LEU A 83 -17.34 10.98 7.65
C LEU A 83 -16.78 11.78 8.83
N PHE A 84 -15.67 11.33 9.41
CA PHE A 84 -15.09 11.91 10.63
C PHE A 84 -13.83 12.72 10.37
N ASN A 85 -13.54 13.06 9.11
CA ASN A 85 -12.36 13.85 8.70
C ASN A 85 -12.27 15.22 9.40
N THR A 86 -13.39 15.76 9.88
CA THR A 86 -13.45 17.01 10.64
C THR A 86 -13.42 16.80 12.15
N LYS A 87 -13.52 15.56 12.62
CA LYS A 87 -13.54 15.18 14.04
C LYS A 87 -12.21 14.58 14.50
N ALA A 88 -11.42 13.99 13.60
CA ALA A 88 -10.18 13.29 13.93
C ALA A 88 -9.19 13.27 12.77
N PHE A 89 -7.92 13.00 13.10
CA PHE A 89 -6.87 12.71 12.11
C PHE A 89 -6.75 11.21 11.90
N PHE A 90 -6.64 10.77 10.64
CA PHE A 90 -6.62 9.35 10.28
C PHE A 90 -5.25 8.89 9.82
N VAL A 91 -4.81 7.77 10.41
CA VAL A 91 -3.56 7.09 10.10
C VAL A 91 -3.88 5.67 9.68
N TYR A 92 -3.39 5.27 8.51
CA TYR A 92 -3.43 3.87 8.06
C TYR A 92 -2.08 3.24 8.37
N ILE A 93 -2.08 2.09 9.02
CA ILE A 93 -0.87 1.32 9.34
C ILE A 93 -0.98 -0.02 8.63
N ASP A 94 -0.12 -0.20 7.62
CA ASP A 94 0.10 -1.46 6.92
C ASP A 94 0.94 -2.44 7.76
N PRO A 95 1.00 -3.74 7.38
CA PRO A 95 1.82 -4.72 8.07
C PRO A 95 3.28 -4.27 8.21
N TRP A 96 3.82 -4.41 9.42
CA TRP A 96 5.23 -4.08 9.69
C TRP A 96 6.16 -5.22 9.23
N PRO A 97 7.38 -4.91 8.81
CA PRO A 97 8.29 -5.93 8.26
C PRO A 97 8.96 -6.82 9.32
N ASP A 98 9.10 -6.32 10.55
CA ASP A 98 9.81 -7.00 11.63
C ASP A 98 9.30 -6.53 12.99
N SER A 99 9.06 -7.45 13.93
CA SER A 99 8.55 -7.11 15.27
C SER A 99 9.53 -6.25 16.07
N ASP A 100 10.84 -6.32 15.77
CA ASP A 100 11.86 -5.46 16.40
C ASP A 100 11.91 -4.03 15.80
N TYR A 101 11.03 -3.73 14.84
CA TYR A 101 10.94 -2.44 14.12
C TYR A 101 9.52 -1.83 14.16
N ILE A 102 8.62 -2.38 14.97
CA ILE A 102 7.19 -2.03 14.94
C ILE A 102 6.92 -0.56 15.29
N TRP A 103 7.62 0.03 16.28
CA TRP A 103 7.41 1.42 16.66
C TRP A 103 7.93 2.40 15.64
N ARG A 104 9.11 2.13 15.05
CA ARG A 104 9.62 2.96 13.95
C ARG A 104 8.72 2.89 12.73
N HIS A 105 8.16 1.71 12.43
CA HIS A 105 7.16 1.55 11.38
C HIS A 105 5.89 2.38 11.65
N ILE A 106 5.32 2.24 12.84
CA ILE A 106 4.12 2.99 13.25
C ILE A 106 4.37 4.51 13.20
N LEU A 107 5.52 4.98 13.68
CA LEU A 107 5.90 6.39 13.62
C LEU A 107 5.97 6.89 12.17
N ARG A 108 6.66 6.15 11.29
CA ARG A 108 6.78 6.50 9.88
C ARG A 108 5.41 6.65 9.22
N GLN A 109 4.57 5.63 9.33
CA GLN A 109 3.22 5.62 8.76
C GLN A 109 2.32 6.70 9.37
N THR A 110 2.45 6.95 10.67
CA THR A 110 1.74 8.04 11.37
C THR A 110 2.09 9.40 10.75
N VAL A 111 3.37 9.71 10.61
CA VAL A 111 3.79 11.00 10.05
C VAL A 111 3.44 11.09 8.57
N ASP A 112 3.64 10.03 7.79
CA ASP A 112 3.29 10.01 6.36
C ASP A 112 1.79 10.25 6.13
N CYS A 113 0.93 9.65 6.96
CA CYS A 113 -0.51 9.91 6.92
C CYS A 113 -0.85 11.32 7.40
N LEU A 114 -0.26 11.80 8.49
CA LEU A 114 -0.50 13.16 8.98
C LEU A 114 -0.05 14.24 7.96
N MET A 115 0.90 13.92 7.08
CA MET A 115 1.31 14.81 6.00
C MET A 115 0.37 14.81 4.79
N LYS A 116 -0.62 13.91 4.73
CA LYS A 116 -1.64 13.94 3.67
C LYS A 116 -2.60 15.11 3.88
N THR A 117 -3.04 15.69 2.77
CA THR A 117 -4.06 16.75 2.73
C THR A 117 -5.46 16.12 2.76
N PRO A 118 -6.29 16.46 3.77
CA PRO A 118 -7.68 16.00 3.82
C PRO A 118 -8.53 16.53 2.66
N GLU A 119 -9.60 15.82 2.31
CA GLU A 119 -10.53 16.25 1.25
C GLU A 119 -11.13 17.62 1.58
N GLY A 120 -11.12 18.55 0.61
CA GLY A 120 -11.61 19.92 0.77
C GLY A 120 -10.71 20.85 1.60
N LYS A 121 -9.47 20.43 1.94
CA LYS A 121 -8.48 21.27 2.65
C LYS A 121 -7.27 21.57 1.76
N THR A 122 -6.53 22.62 2.13
CA THR A 122 -5.27 23.01 1.46
C THR A 122 -4.04 22.52 2.23
N ASP A 123 -4.12 22.52 3.55
CA ASP A 123 -3.04 22.10 4.45
C ASP A 123 -3.14 20.62 4.80
N SER A 124 -2.00 19.99 5.12
CA SER A 124 -1.95 18.62 5.65
C SER A 124 -2.63 18.50 7.02
N GLN A 125 -3.01 17.28 7.42
CA GLN A 125 -3.54 17.01 8.77
C GLN A 125 -2.62 17.58 9.86
N LEU A 126 -1.31 17.38 9.71
CA LEU A 126 -0.28 17.85 10.64
C LEU A 126 -0.24 19.38 10.72
N LEU A 127 -0.34 20.08 9.59
CA LEU A 127 -0.36 21.55 9.58
C LEU A 127 -1.67 22.11 10.13
N LEU A 128 -2.82 21.49 9.81
CA LEU A 128 -4.11 21.85 10.39
C LEU A 128 -4.08 21.69 11.91
N TRP A 129 -3.51 20.59 12.38
CA TRP A 129 -3.29 20.31 13.78
C TRP A 129 -2.40 21.35 14.46
N LEU A 130 -1.22 21.62 13.89
CA LEU A 130 -0.29 22.62 14.42
C LEU A 130 -0.93 24.01 14.47
N LYS A 131 -1.65 24.42 13.42
CA LYS A 131 -2.39 25.68 13.40
C LYS A 131 -3.48 25.70 14.48
N SER A 132 -4.22 24.61 14.68
CA SER A 132 -5.23 24.49 15.73
C SER A 132 -4.62 24.66 17.13
N LEU A 133 -3.53 23.93 17.40
CA LEU A 133 -2.75 24.01 18.64
C LEU A 133 -2.27 25.43 18.92
N LEU A 134 -1.89 26.17 17.87
CA LEU A 134 -1.48 27.56 17.96
C LEU A 134 -2.68 28.52 18.13
N THR A 135 -3.80 28.32 17.43
CA THR A 135 -4.99 29.19 17.53
C THR A 135 -5.70 29.13 18.89
N PHE A 136 -5.61 27.99 19.58
CA PHE A 136 -6.06 27.88 20.97
C PHE A 136 -5.26 28.80 21.91
N GLN A 137 -4.11 29.29 21.47
CA GLN A 137 -3.23 30.18 22.22
C GLN A 137 -3.45 31.63 21.73
N ASN A 138 -3.88 32.53 22.63
CA ASN A 138 -4.23 33.95 22.39
C ASN A 138 -3.57 34.63 21.17
N SER A 139 -4.35 35.37 20.38
CA SER A 139 -3.94 36.00 19.11
C SER A 139 -2.74 36.96 19.19
N SER A 140 -2.45 37.52 20.36
CA SER A 140 -1.26 38.37 20.60
C SER A 140 0.04 37.58 20.81
N LEU A 141 -0.05 36.31 21.23
CA LEU A 141 1.08 35.39 21.39
C LEU A 141 1.49 34.77 20.05
N LEU A 142 0.54 34.52 19.14
CA LEU A 142 0.80 33.99 17.80
C LEU A 142 1.87 34.80 17.05
N LYS A 143 1.74 36.14 17.02
CA LYS A 143 2.71 37.03 16.35
C LYS A 143 4.10 37.02 17.02
N LYS A 144 4.19 36.75 18.32
CA LYS A 144 5.46 36.63 19.07
C LYS A 144 6.09 35.23 18.97
N ILE A 145 5.28 34.19 18.81
CA ILE A 145 5.68 32.78 18.77
C ILE A 145 6.24 32.39 17.40
N LEU A 146 5.67 32.94 16.32
CA LEU A 146 6.08 32.61 14.95
C LEU A 146 7.45 33.22 14.57
N GLY A 147 7.90 34.28 15.24
CA GLY A 147 9.13 35.01 14.86
C GLY A 147 10.44 34.41 15.40
N GLU A 148 10.41 33.65 16.50
CA GLU A 148 11.63 33.14 17.14
C GLU A 148 11.47 31.70 17.66
N ARG A 149 12.21 30.76 17.08
CA ARG A 149 12.27 29.33 17.49
C ARG A 149 12.41 29.13 19.00
N ARG A 150 13.29 29.91 19.66
CA ARG A 150 13.52 29.79 21.12
C ARG A 150 12.28 30.17 21.93
N VAL A 151 11.54 31.19 21.49
CA VAL A 151 10.29 31.61 22.13
C VAL A 151 9.21 30.54 21.92
N PHE A 152 9.09 29.99 20.70
CA PHE A 152 8.20 28.88 20.39
C PHE A 152 8.42 27.69 21.32
N ILE A 153 9.66 27.18 21.39
CA ILE A 153 10.02 26.03 22.21
C ILE A 153 9.77 26.31 23.70
N ARG A 154 10.15 27.50 24.20
CA ARG A 154 9.93 27.87 25.60
C ARG A 154 8.45 27.89 25.96
N ASN A 155 7.60 28.44 25.10
CA ASN A 155 6.18 28.54 25.37
C ASN A 155 5.50 27.16 25.35
N LEU A 156 5.80 26.31 24.37
CA LEU A 156 5.27 24.94 24.37
C LEU A 156 5.75 24.12 25.57
N LYS A 157 7.00 24.30 26.01
CA LYS A 157 7.49 23.66 27.25
C LYS A 157 6.79 24.18 28.51
N ALA A 158 6.33 25.42 28.53
CA ALA A 158 5.57 25.96 29.65
C ALA A 158 4.15 25.35 29.70
N ILE A 159 3.54 25.11 28.53
CA ILE A 159 2.23 24.44 28.41
C ILE A 159 2.36 22.95 28.77
N TYR A 160 3.36 22.28 28.20
CA TYR A 160 3.66 20.87 28.41
C TYR A 160 4.88 20.73 29.32
N SER A 161 4.68 21.03 30.61
CA SER A 161 5.75 21.03 31.63
C SER A 161 6.30 19.63 31.94
N SER A 162 5.52 18.58 31.64
CA SER A 162 5.90 17.17 31.75
C SER A 162 5.26 16.34 30.63
N GLY A 163 5.65 15.07 30.50
CA GLY A 163 5.05 14.13 29.55
C GLY A 163 5.60 14.16 28.12
N ILE A 164 6.38 15.19 27.76
CA ILE A 164 7.03 15.29 26.44
C ILE A 164 8.48 14.82 26.51
N TYR A 165 8.79 13.79 25.74
CA TYR A 165 10.16 13.31 25.52
C TYR A 165 10.93 14.25 24.58
N ASN A 166 12.20 14.54 24.92
CA ASN A 166 13.08 15.42 24.16
C ASN A 166 12.38 16.70 23.65
N PRO A 167 11.78 17.52 24.54
CA PRO A 167 10.89 18.60 24.15
C PRO A 167 11.57 19.68 23.31
N ASN A 168 12.88 19.89 23.48
CA ASN A 168 13.61 20.86 22.66
C ASN A 168 13.66 20.41 21.18
N ASP A 169 13.96 19.14 20.94
CA ASP A 169 14.14 18.60 19.59
C ASP A 169 12.77 18.43 18.91
N PHE A 170 11.82 17.85 19.64
CA PHE A 170 10.44 17.67 19.16
C PHE A 170 9.78 18.99 18.78
N PHE A 171 9.77 20.00 19.67
CA PHE A 171 9.18 21.30 19.36
C PHE A 171 9.99 22.09 18.33
N SER A 172 11.29 21.82 18.17
CA SER A 172 12.07 22.40 17.08
C SER A 172 11.58 21.88 15.73
N ALA A 173 11.35 20.58 15.60
CA ALA A 173 10.79 20.01 14.39
C ALA A 173 9.40 20.59 14.07
N LEU A 174 8.51 20.68 15.07
CA LEU A 174 7.18 21.30 14.89
C LEU A 174 7.25 22.77 14.46
N TYR A 175 8.22 23.54 14.99
CA TYR A 175 8.45 24.91 14.55
C TYR A 175 8.85 24.96 13.07
N HIS A 176 9.80 24.13 12.66
CA HIS A 176 10.33 24.11 11.30
C HIS A 176 9.35 23.57 10.26
N LEU A 177 8.33 22.81 10.67
CA LEU A 177 7.22 22.44 9.78
C LEU A 177 6.42 23.65 9.26
N LEU A 178 6.42 24.77 9.99
CA LEU A 178 5.71 25.99 9.60
C LEU A 178 6.48 26.81 8.56
N ASP A 179 7.74 26.48 8.30
CA ASP A 179 8.59 27.14 7.32
C ASP A 179 8.77 26.24 6.08
N PRO A 180 8.26 26.64 4.89
CA PRO A 180 8.43 25.86 3.66
C PRO A 180 9.87 25.51 3.32
N LYS A 181 10.85 26.28 3.80
CA LYS A 181 12.28 26.01 3.59
C LYS A 181 12.76 24.75 4.33
N TYR A 182 12.22 24.49 5.52
CA TYR A 182 12.68 23.40 6.39
C TYR A 182 11.64 22.30 6.58
N SER A 183 10.41 22.48 6.08
CA SER A 183 9.29 21.58 6.31
C SER A 183 9.57 20.14 5.87
N VAL A 184 10.27 19.94 4.75
CA VAL A 184 10.64 18.61 4.24
C VAL A 184 11.58 17.91 5.23
N VAL A 185 12.69 18.56 5.61
CA VAL A 185 13.69 17.98 6.53
C VAL A 185 13.11 17.77 7.93
N ALA A 186 12.26 18.70 8.41
CA ALA A 186 11.56 18.56 9.68
C ALA A 186 10.58 17.39 9.67
N CYS A 187 9.92 17.15 8.54
CA CYS A 187 9.05 16.00 8.33
C CYS A 187 9.87 14.69 8.31
N GLU A 188 10.98 14.64 7.56
CA GLU A 188 11.88 13.48 7.52
C GLU A 188 12.38 13.13 8.94
N TRP A 189 12.74 14.13 9.76
CA TRP A 189 13.09 13.88 11.17
C TRP A 189 11.92 13.31 11.99
N LEU A 190 10.73 13.91 11.90
CA LEU A 190 9.55 13.43 12.64
C LEU A 190 9.15 12.02 12.23
N ARG A 191 9.30 11.68 10.95
CA ARG A 191 9.06 10.36 10.37
C ARG A 191 10.03 9.30 10.90
N GLY A 192 11.16 9.72 11.50
CA GLY A 192 12.19 8.85 12.04
C GLY A 192 13.25 8.45 11.02
N ASP A 193 13.48 9.29 10.00
CA ASP A 193 14.62 9.14 9.10
C ASP A 193 15.92 9.49 9.84
N ASP A 194 16.99 8.77 9.51
CA ASP A 194 18.30 9.01 10.09
C ASP A 194 19.07 10.07 9.29
N LEU A 195 18.77 11.32 9.62
CA LEU A 195 19.31 12.53 8.99
C LEU A 195 20.82 12.71 9.21
N ASP A 196 21.46 13.43 8.29
CA ASP A 196 22.86 13.82 8.47
C ASP A 196 23.04 14.97 9.48
N GLU A 197 24.29 15.19 9.90
CA GLU A 197 24.64 16.20 10.90
C GLU A 197 24.33 17.64 10.46
N GLY A 198 24.38 17.91 9.15
CA GLY A 198 24.07 19.23 8.59
C GLY A 198 22.58 19.53 8.70
N ASP A 199 21.74 18.58 8.33
CA ASP A 199 20.29 18.68 8.44
C ASP A 199 19.82 18.78 9.89
N LEU A 200 20.35 17.94 10.79
CA LEU A 200 20.07 18.02 12.23
C LEU A 200 20.44 19.41 12.79
N LYS A 201 21.61 19.93 12.41
CA LYS A 201 22.06 21.27 12.82
C LYS A 201 21.16 22.37 12.25
N SER A 202 20.68 22.23 11.01
CA SER A 202 19.77 23.20 10.38
C SER A 202 18.44 23.32 11.14
N LEU A 203 17.94 22.20 11.66
CA LEU A 203 16.76 22.13 12.51
C LEU A 203 17.07 22.46 13.98
N GLY A 204 18.34 22.60 14.35
CA GLY A 204 18.80 22.79 15.73
C GLY A 204 18.38 21.65 16.66
N ILE A 205 18.44 20.42 16.15
CA ILE A 205 18.13 19.14 16.80
C ILE A 205 19.45 18.41 17.08
N LYS A 206 19.49 17.60 18.16
CA LYS A 206 20.74 16.95 18.59
C LYS A 206 20.98 15.59 17.94
N SER A 207 19.92 14.81 17.72
CA SER A 207 20.01 13.44 17.20
C SER A 207 18.74 13.02 16.47
N SER A 208 18.90 12.06 15.55
CA SER A 208 17.79 11.36 14.87
C SER A 208 17.00 10.46 15.83
N ILE A 209 15.82 10.03 15.38
CA ILE A 209 15.02 9.00 16.05
C ILE A 209 15.48 7.62 15.56
N ASP A 210 16.42 7.03 16.26
CA ASP A 210 17.17 5.89 15.75
C ASP A 210 16.87 4.57 16.47
N SER A 211 15.89 4.53 17.38
CA SER A 211 15.53 3.34 18.17
C SER A 211 14.02 3.20 18.36
N GLU A 212 13.57 1.97 18.65
CA GLU A 212 12.18 1.67 18.99
C GLU A 212 11.68 2.48 20.20
N ASP A 213 12.52 2.61 21.25
CA ASP A 213 12.20 3.39 22.45
C ASP A 213 12.00 4.88 22.12
N SER A 214 12.89 5.45 21.29
CA SER A 214 12.74 6.85 20.85
C SER A 214 11.49 7.02 19.99
N ALA A 215 11.20 6.09 19.07
CA ALA A 215 10.02 6.14 18.22
C ALA A 215 8.71 6.04 19.03
N GLN A 216 8.64 5.11 19.98
CA GLN A 216 7.54 4.99 20.95
C GLN A 216 7.29 6.31 21.70
N LYS A 217 8.37 6.94 22.19
CA LYS A 217 8.28 8.19 22.95
C LYS A 217 7.84 9.37 22.07
N ILE A 218 8.22 9.40 20.79
CA ILE A 218 7.73 10.41 19.85
C ILE A 218 6.25 10.18 19.48
N ILE A 219 5.80 8.95 19.27
CA ILE A 219 4.36 8.63 19.15
C ILE A 219 3.59 9.11 20.39
N THR A 220 4.15 8.88 21.58
CA THR A 220 3.59 9.37 22.84
C THR A 220 3.49 10.89 22.87
N ASN A 221 4.52 11.62 22.42
CA ASN A 221 4.43 13.07 22.28
C ASN A 221 3.24 13.48 21.40
N LEU A 222 3.06 12.85 20.23
CA LEU A 222 1.94 13.14 19.32
C LEU A 222 0.58 12.93 19.99
N GLY A 223 0.42 11.85 20.76
CA GLY A 223 -0.82 11.57 21.49
C GLY A 223 -1.09 12.54 22.65
N VAL A 224 -0.05 13.00 23.33
CA VAL A 224 -0.18 14.04 24.38
C VAL A 224 -0.61 15.37 23.77
N ILE A 225 0.06 15.82 22.70
CA ILE A 225 -0.23 17.14 22.12
C ILE A 225 -1.54 17.15 21.29
N SER A 226 -2.02 15.99 20.83
CA SER A 226 -3.31 15.89 20.13
C SER A 226 -4.51 16.06 21.05
N ALA A 227 -4.35 15.86 22.37
CA ALA A 227 -5.38 16.15 23.37
C ALA A 227 -5.87 17.61 23.34
N ALA A 228 -5.04 18.55 22.90
CA ALA A 228 -5.41 19.96 22.77
C ALA A 228 -6.27 20.29 21.52
N SER A 229 -6.63 19.28 20.72
CA SER A 229 -7.26 19.48 19.40
C SER A 229 -8.21 18.34 19.06
N GLN A 230 -7.78 17.38 18.24
CA GLN A 230 -8.58 16.26 17.75
C GLN A 230 -7.86 14.94 17.99
N PRO A 231 -8.58 13.83 18.21
CA PRO A 231 -7.98 12.52 18.33
C PRO A 231 -7.23 12.09 17.06
N ILE A 232 -6.25 11.22 17.24
CA ILE A 232 -5.61 10.50 16.15
C ILE A 232 -6.19 9.07 16.12
N VAL A 233 -6.75 8.67 14.98
CA VAL A 233 -7.26 7.32 14.75
C VAL A 233 -6.17 6.49 14.06
N LEU A 234 -5.64 5.50 14.76
CA LEU A 234 -4.68 4.53 14.23
C LEU A 234 -5.44 3.31 13.71
N CYS A 235 -5.51 3.15 12.39
CA CYS A 235 -6.15 2.02 11.73
C CYS A 235 -5.09 1.00 11.32
N PHE A 236 -4.94 -0.07 12.10
CA PHE A 236 -4.15 -1.24 11.72
C PHE A 236 -5.03 -2.12 10.82
N ASP A 237 -4.60 -2.37 9.59
CA ASP A 237 -5.36 -3.15 8.61
C ASP A 237 -4.48 -4.19 7.91
N ASN A 238 -5.10 -5.21 7.30
CA ASN A 238 -4.41 -6.28 6.57
C ASN A 238 -3.32 -7.02 7.35
N LEU A 239 -3.56 -7.28 8.64
CA LEU A 239 -2.62 -7.90 9.57
C LEU A 239 -2.20 -9.36 9.27
N ASP A 240 -2.59 -9.92 8.12
CA ASP A 240 -2.28 -11.30 7.73
C ASP A 240 -0.85 -11.45 7.14
N ASN A 241 -0.17 -10.35 6.78
CA ASN A 241 1.26 -10.34 6.37
C ASN A 241 2.20 -9.73 7.43
N ILE A 242 1.86 -9.80 8.72
CA ILE A 242 2.80 -9.40 9.78
C ILE A 242 3.82 -10.52 10.05
N PRO A 243 4.92 -10.24 10.77
CA PRO A 243 5.95 -11.23 11.08
C PRO A 243 5.37 -12.44 11.80
N ARG A 244 5.98 -13.60 11.55
CA ARG A 244 5.59 -14.87 12.16
C ARG A 244 6.61 -15.30 13.21
N LEU A 245 6.12 -15.91 14.27
CA LEU A 245 6.93 -16.61 15.26
C LEU A 245 7.52 -17.89 14.66
N LEU A 246 8.48 -18.51 15.36
CA LEU A 246 9.16 -19.74 14.89
C LEU A 246 8.22 -20.92 14.64
N ASN A 247 7.06 -20.93 15.30
CA ASN A 247 6.00 -21.95 15.12
C ASN A 247 5.05 -21.64 13.94
N GLY A 248 5.29 -20.55 13.19
CA GLY A 248 4.49 -20.13 12.04
C GLY A 248 3.26 -19.25 12.36
N THR A 249 2.94 -19.02 13.64
CA THR A 249 1.81 -18.16 14.03
C THR A 249 2.15 -16.69 13.88
N LEU A 250 1.15 -15.84 13.61
CA LEU A 250 1.34 -14.39 13.51
C LEU A 250 1.76 -13.81 14.86
N ASP A 251 2.74 -12.91 14.87
CA ASP A 251 3.19 -12.23 16.08
C ASP A 251 2.28 -11.04 16.44
N LEU A 252 1.00 -11.33 16.71
CA LEU A 252 0.06 -10.32 17.19
C LEU A 252 0.43 -9.79 18.58
N GLN A 253 1.20 -10.54 19.36
CA GLN A 253 1.64 -10.09 20.68
C GLN A 253 2.46 -8.80 20.59
N ALA A 254 3.30 -8.63 19.57
CA ALA A 254 4.03 -7.39 19.33
C ALA A 254 3.10 -6.16 19.22
N LEU A 255 2.00 -6.28 18.45
CA LEU A 255 0.99 -5.22 18.33
C LEU A 255 0.25 -4.95 19.65
N PHE A 256 -0.04 -6.00 20.42
CA PHE A 256 -0.73 -5.84 21.69
C PHE A 256 0.18 -5.24 22.78
N ASN A 257 1.50 -5.46 22.71
CA ASN A 257 2.48 -4.74 23.53
C ASN A 257 2.50 -3.24 23.19
N VAL A 258 2.42 -2.90 21.89
CA VAL A 258 2.27 -1.50 21.43
C VAL A 258 1.00 -0.89 22.01
N ASN A 259 -0.14 -1.59 21.87
CA ASN A 259 -1.42 -1.15 22.39
C ASN A 259 -1.34 -0.87 23.90
N SER A 260 -0.83 -1.83 24.69
CA SER A 260 -0.66 -1.66 26.13
C SER A 260 0.25 -0.48 26.51
N SER A 261 1.30 -0.24 25.74
CA SER A 261 2.21 0.88 25.97
C SER A 261 1.54 2.23 25.74
N ILE A 262 0.69 2.35 24.71
CA ILE A 262 -0.13 3.55 24.47
C ILE A 262 -1.10 3.76 25.64
N HIS A 263 -1.70 2.69 26.16
CA HIS A 263 -2.62 2.72 27.31
C HIS A 263 -1.97 2.94 28.68
N SER A 264 -0.64 3.03 28.74
CA SER A 264 0.11 3.18 30.00
C SER A 264 0.41 4.62 30.38
N HIS A 265 0.24 5.58 29.46
CA HIS A 265 0.51 6.99 29.68
C HIS A 265 -0.75 7.83 29.46
N TYR A 266 -0.91 8.91 30.21
CA TYR A 266 -2.06 9.82 30.11
C TYR A 266 -1.60 11.27 30.23
N PRO A 267 -2.20 12.22 29.50
CA PRO A 267 -3.24 12.02 28.47
C PRO A 267 -2.69 11.40 27.17
N GLN A 268 -3.53 10.65 26.46
CA GLN A 268 -3.24 10.08 25.12
C GLN A 268 -4.51 10.11 24.27
N ASN A 269 -4.55 10.96 23.25
CA ASN A 269 -5.75 11.19 22.45
C ASN A 269 -5.82 10.25 21.22
N PHE A 270 -5.76 8.93 21.47
CA PHE A 270 -5.75 7.91 20.42
C PHE A 270 -7.01 7.04 20.40
N LEU A 271 -7.56 6.82 19.20
CA LEU A 271 -8.47 5.70 18.94
C LEU A 271 -7.72 4.66 18.09
N ILE A 272 -7.57 3.45 18.61
CA ILE A 272 -6.90 2.35 17.91
C ILE A 272 -7.96 1.39 17.36
N ILE A 273 -7.97 1.22 16.05
CA ILE A 273 -8.81 0.26 15.34
C ILE A 273 -7.91 -0.85 14.81
N ILE A 274 -8.04 -2.06 15.36
CA ILE A 274 -7.33 -3.25 14.90
C ILE A 274 -8.27 -4.03 13.98
N SER A 275 -8.09 -3.90 12.67
CA SER A 275 -8.86 -4.62 11.67
C SER A 275 -8.21 -5.95 11.32
N ILE A 276 -8.97 -7.03 11.42
CA ILE A 276 -8.45 -8.40 11.24
C ILE A 276 -9.52 -9.34 10.72
N ILE A 277 -9.13 -10.36 9.94
CA ILE A 277 -10.05 -11.40 9.48
C ILE A 277 -10.58 -12.19 10.69
N THR A 278 -11.88 -12.49 10.69
CA THR A 278 -12.55 -13.16 11.81
C THR A 278 -11.93 -14.52 12.15
N SER A 279 -11.55 -15.34 11.17
CA SER A 279 -10.85 -16.61 11.39
C SER A 279 -9.46 -16.40 12.00
N THR A 280 -8.67 -15.47 11.45
CA THR A 280 -7.34 -15.11 11.96
C THR A 280 -7.41 -14.67 13.42
N TRP A 281 -8.38 -13.82 13.77
CA TRP A 281 -8.60 -13.41 15.17
C TRP A 281 -8.93 -14.59 16.07
N LYS A 282 -9.90 -15.43 15.69
CA LYS A 282 -10.31 -16.59 16.49
C LYS A 282 -9.15 -17.56 16.77
N GLN A 283 -8.27 -17.76 15.79
CA GLN A 283 -7.12 -18.67 15.92
C GLN A 283 -6.01 -18.11 16.81
N ASN A 284 -5.80 -16.79 16.82
CA ASN A 284 -4.64 -16.19 17.50
C ASN A 284 -5.00 -15.47 18.81
N ALA A 285 -6.26 -15.11 19.05
CA ALA A 285 -6.67 -14.30 20.21
C ALA A 285 -6.48 -14.98 21.58
N ALA A 286 -6.29 -16.31 21.60
CA ALA A 286 -5.97 -17.07 22.82
C ALA A 286 -4.47 -17.08 23.13
N LEU A 287 -3.62 -16.76 22.15
CA LEU A 287 -2.15 -16.70 22.30
C LEU A 287 -1.68 -15.37 22.87
N ILE A 288 -2.53 -14.35 22.83
CA ILE A 288 -2.24 -13.01 23.33
C ILE A 288 -2.35 -13.00 24.86
N GLN A 289 -1.39 -12.36 25.52
CA GLN A 289 -1.39 -12.23 26.97
C GLN A 289 -2.68 -11.56 27.47
N PRO A 290 -3.33 -12.10 28.53
CA PRO A 290 -4.60 -11.58 29.03
C PRO A 290 -4.55 -10.10 29.44
N ALA A 291 -3.42 -9.64 29.99
CA ALA A 291 -3.23 -8.26 30.42
C ALA A 291 -3.29 -7.28 29.24
N ASP A 292 -2.71 -7.64 28.09
CA ASP A 292 -2.74 -6.79 26.91
C ASP A 292 -4.09 -6.88 26.20
N LYS A 293 -4.71 -8.06 26.18
CA LYS A 293 -6.06 -8.23 25.65
C LYS A 293 -7.09 -7.38 26.40
N ALA A 294 -6.92 -7.21 27.72
CA ALA A 294 -7.77 -6.33 28.53
C ALA A 294 -7.69 -4.84 28.13
N ARG A 295 -6.68 -4.43 27.36
CA ARG A 295 -6.56 -3.07 26.80
C ARG A 295 -7.40 -2.85 25.55
N VAL A 296 -8.07 -3.88 25.03
CA VAL A 296 -9.20 -3.72 24.10
C VAL A 296 -10.43 -3.29 24.90
N ASN A 297 -10.46 -2.00 25.25
CA ASN A 297 -11.41 -1.44 26.21
C ASN A 297 -12.66 -0.79 25.57
N ALA A 298 -12.73 -0.71 24.22
CA ALA A 298 -13.94 -0.27 23.50
C ALA A 298 -14.78 -1.44 22.97
N GLY A 299 -14.21 -2.64 22.86
CA GLY A 299 -14.92 -3.87 22.53
C GLY A 299 -14.65 -4.43 21.13
N ASP A 300 -15.38 -5.49 20.79
CA ASP A 300 -15.30 -6.21 19.52
C ASP A 300 -16.44 -5.81 18.58
N PHE A 301 -16.10 -5.32 17.40
CA PHE A 301 -17.03 -4.84 16.37
C PHE A 301 -16.99 -5.83 15.21
N HIS A 302 -18.13 -6.45 14.90
CA HIS A 302 -18.20 -7.52 13.91
C HIS A 302 -19.03 -7.11 12.69
N LEU A 303 -18.39 -7.11 11.51
CA LEU A 303 -19.06 -6.87 10.24
C LEU A 303 -19.96 -8.06 9.88
N LYS A 304 -21.28 -7.83 9.94
CA LYS A 304 -22.28 -8.86 9.60
C LYS A 304 -22.44 -8.96 8.07
N PRO A 305 -22.83 -10.11 7.52
CA PRO A 305 -23.27 -10.22 6.14
C PRO A 305 -24.38 -9.20 5.82
N ILE A 306 -24.34 -8.64 4.61
CA ILE A 306 -25.33 -7.68 4.11
C ILE A 306 -26.60 -8.38 3.63
N THR A 307 -27.72 -7.65 3.62
CA THR A 307 -28.99 -8.15 3.06
C THR A 307 -29.02 -8.07 1.54
N LEU A 308 -30.00 -8.72 0.89
CA LEU A 308 -30.14 -8.64 -0.57
C LEU A 308 -30.50 -7.23 -1.03
N GLU A 309 -31.26 -6.46 -0.26
CA GLU A 309 -31.59 -5.06 -0.57
C GLU A 309 -30.32 -4.19 -0.57
N GLN A 310 -29.42 -4.41 0.39
CA GLN A 310 -28.12 -3.75 0.41
C GLN A 310 -27.25 -4.20 -0.78
N GLY A 311 -27.32 -5.48 -1.15
CA GLY A 311 -26.64 -6.01 -2.34
C GLY A 311 -27.16 -5.39 -3.64
N GLU A 312 -28.48 -5.27 -3.79
CA GLU A 312 -29.14 -4.60 -4.91
C GLU A 312 -28.68 -3.13 -5.02
N ALA A 313 -28.57 -2.43 -3.89
CA ALA A 313 -28.05 -1.07 -3.85
C ALA A 313 -26.58 -0.97 -4.31
N ILE A 314 -25.72 -1.96 -4.00
CA ILE A 314 -24.34 -2.02 -4.52
C ILE A 314 -24.35 -2.13 -6.04
N LEU A 315 -25.16 -3.04 -6.59
CA LEU A 315 -25.28 -3.25 -8.03
C LEU A 315 -25.80 -1.99 -8.73
N ALA A 316 -26.85 -1.38 -8.19
CA ALA A 316 -27.46 -0.18 -8.73
C ALA A 316 -26.46 1.00 -8.75
N ALA A 317 -25.71 1.20 -7.66
CA ALA A 317 -24.70 2.26 -7.59
C ALA A 317 -23.62 2.10 -8.69
N ARG A 318 -23.21 0.87 -8.98
CA ARG A 318 -22.23 0.55 -10.04
C ARG A 318 -22.79 0.76 -11.45
N LEU A 319 -24.06 0.41 -11.67
CA LEU A 319 -24.70 0.50 -12.99
C LEU A 319 -25.25 1.90 -13.31
N ASN A 320 -25.42 2.75 -12.31
CA ASN A 320 -26.05 4.06 -12.45
C ASN A 320 -25.42 4.93 -13.55
N HIS A 321 -24.08 4.91 -13.69
CA HIS A 321 -23.40 5.68 -14.73
C HIS A 321 -23.85 5.23 -16.14
N LEU A 322 -23.80 3.92 -16.41
CA LEU A 322 -24.22 3.34 -17.69
C LEU A 322 -25.70 3.60 -17.96
N HIS A 323 -26.56 3.42 -16.94
CA HIS A 323 -28.00 3.66 -17.05
C HIS A 323 -28.33 5.13 -17.32
N SER A 324 -27.52 6.07 -16.82
CA SER A 324 -27.73 7.51 -17.05
C SER A 324 -27.49 7.93 -18.51
N GLN A 325 -26.66 7.17 -19.24
CA GLN A 325 -26.35 7.42 -20.65
C GLN A 325 -27.39 6.84 -21.61
N ALA A 326 -28.11 5.78 -21.19
CA ALA A 326 -29.07 5.05 -22.02
C ALA A 326 -30.38 5.81 -22.27
N LYS A 327 -30.92 5.70 -23.49
CA LYS A 327 -32.23 6.25 -23.85
C LYS A 327 -33.04 5.22 -24.67
N PRO A 328 -34.20 4.72 -24.16
CA PRO A 328 -34.79 5.03 -22.85
C PRO A 328 -33.96 4.47 -21.69
N LYS A 329 -34.15 5.05 -20.49
CA LYS A 329 -33.54 4.50 -19.27
C LYS A 329 -34.11 3.12 -18.97
N PRO A 330 -33.30 2.17 -18.47
CA PRO A 330 -33.79 0.86 -18.05
C PRO A 330 -34.87 0.97 -16.97
N LYS A 331 -35.85 0.06 -16.98
CA LYS A 331 -36.90 0.01 -15.95
C LYS A 331 -36.37 -0.45 -14.59
N SER A 332 -35.40 -1.36 -14.60
CA SER A 332 -34.73 -1.88 -13.41
C SER A 332 -33.43 -1.12 -13.17
N THR A 333 -33.18 -0.73 -11.93
CA THR A 333 -31.94 -0.08 -11.48
C THR A 333 -30.73 -1.01 -11.48
N ILE A 334 -30.96 -2.31 -11.62
CA ILE A 334 -29.90 -3.33 -11.68
C ILE A 334 -29.79 -4.05 -13.02
N PHE A 335 -30.51 -3.62 -14.06
CA PHE A 335 -30.40 -4.19 -15.41
C PHE A 335 -28.93 -4.20 -15.89
N PRO A 336 -28.40 -5.30 -16.47
CA PRO A 336 -29.11 -6.48 -16.99
C PRO A 336 -29.41 -7.57 -15.96
N LEU A 337 -29.05 -7.37 -14.69
CA LEU A 337 -29.38 -8.29 -13.61
C LEU A 337 -30.84 -8.15 -13.17
N SER A 338 -31.30 -9.13 -12.39
CA SER A 338 -32.63 -9.16 -11.80
C SER A 338 -32.59 -9.54 -10.32
N LYS A 339 -33.65 -9.21 -9.58
CA LYS A 339 -33.77 -9.54 -8.16
C LYS A 339 -33.90 -11.04 -7.92
N GLU A 340 -34.54 -11.74 -8.84
CA GLU A 340 -34.71 -13.19 -8.81
C GLU A 340 -33.35 -13.91 -8.82
N ILE A 341 -32.37 -13.41 -9.59
CA ILE A 341 -31.00 -13.97 -9.62
C ILE A 341 -30.32 -13.82 -8.24
N LEU A 342 -30.51 -12.69 -7.56
CA LEU A 342 -29.98 -12.49 -6.20
C LEU A 342 -30.60 -13.48 -5.21
N GLU A 343 -31.91 -13.66 -5.25
CA GLU A 343 -32.64 -14.58 -4.38
C GLU A 343 -32.27 -16.04 -4.64
N GLN A 344 -32.11 -16.42 -5.91
CA GLN A 344 -31.66 -17.76 -6.31
C GLN A 344 -30.21 -18.04 -5.87
N LYS A 345 -29.29 -17.08 -6.06
CA LYS A 345 -27.89 -17.26 -5.70
C LYS A 345 -27.67 -17.25 -4.20
N PHE A 346 -28.45 -16.46 -3.46
CA PHE A 346 -28.32 -16.26 -2.02
C PHE A 346 -29.65 -16.55 -1.31
N PRO A 347 -30.09 -17.83 -1.25
CA PRO A 347 -31.41 -18.21 -0.73
C PRO A 347 -31.60 -17.93 0.77
N ARG A 348 -30.50 -17.68 1.49
CA ARG A 348 -30.53 -17.27 2.91
C ARG A 348 -30.79 -15.77 3.11
N GLY A 349 -30.95 -15.00 2.02
CA GLY A 349 -31.24 -13.57 2.07
C GLY A 349 -30.07 -12.68 2.53
N ARG A 350 -28.87 -13.25 2.71
CA ARG A 350 -27.68 -12.53 3.16
C ARG A 350 -26.41 -13.05 2.50
N THR A 351 -25.44 -12.16 2.29
CA THR A 351 -24.15 -12.49 1.69
C THR A 351 -23.08 -11.44 2.02
N LEU A 352 -21.87 -11.61 1.50
CA LEU A 352 -20.80 -10.60 1.62
C LEU A 352 -20.83 -9.62 0.43
N PRO A 353 -20.47 -8.34 0.62
CA PRO A 353 -20.37 -7.38 -0.48
C PRO A 353 -19.56 -7.89 -1.68
N ARG A 354 -18.44 -8.59 -1.44
CA ARG A 354 -17.63 -9.17 -2.53
C ARG A 354 -18.42 -10.16 -3.39
N ASN A 355 -19.26 -11.00 -2.79
CA ASN A 355 -20.06 -11.99 -3.52
C ASN A 355 -21.11 -11.33 -4.43
N ILE A 356 -21.64 -10.16 -4.01
CA ILE A 356 -22.55 -9.37 -4.85
C ILE A 356 -21.82 -8.80 -6.05
N LEU A 357 -20.63 -8.22 -5.86
CA LEU A 357 -19.83 -7.68 -6.96
C LEU A 357 -19.43 -8.78 -7.94
N GLU A 358 -19.06 -9.96 -7.44
CA GLU A 358 -18.71 -11.10 -8.29
C GLU A 358 -19.91 -11.64 -9.07
N LEU A 359 -21.09 -11.69 -8.45
CA LEU A 359 -22.32 -12.00 -9.19
C LEU A 359 -22.61 -10.95 -10.26
N GLY A 360 -22.48 -9.65 -9.91
CA GLY A 360 -22.55 -8.52 -10.83
C GLY A 360 -21.68 -8.73 -12.07
N ARG A 361 -20.40 -9.06 -11.84
CA ARG A 361 -19.41 -9.32 -12.88
C ARG A 361 -19.84 -10.43 -13.81
N LYS A 362 -20.19 -11.60 -13.27
CA LYS A 362 -20.56 -12.80 -14.05
C LYS A 362 -21.80 -12.57 -14.91
N GLU A 363 -22.88 -12.06 -14.31
CA GLU A 363 -24.15 -11.86 -15.02
C GLU A 363 -24.04 -10.77 -16.09
N TYR A 364 -23.30 -9.68 -15.80
CA TYR A 364 -23.04 -8.63 -16.79
C TYR A 364 -22.28 -9.18 -18.00
N GLU A 365 -21.24 -9.97 -17.75
CA GLU A 365 -20.42 -10.58 -18.81
C GLU A 365 -21.23 -11.57 -19.66
N GLN A 366 -22.01 -12.44 -19.01
CA GLN A 366 -22.89 -13.37 -19.70
C GLN A 366 -23.93 -12.65 -20.56
N TYR A 367 -24.51 -11.55 -20.07
CA TYR A 367 -25.43 -10.74 -20.84
C TYR A 367 -24.75 -10.10 -22.05
N LYS A 368 -23.54 -9.55 -21.86
CA LYS A 368 -22.73 -8.96 -22.94
C LYS A 368 -22.42 -9.98 -24.04
N LEU A 369 -22.03 -11.21 -23.68
CA LEU A 369 -21.78 -12.29 -24.64
C LEU A 369 -23.03 -12.70 -25.43
N LYS A 370 -24.20 -12.78 -24.76
CA LYS A 370 -25.49 -13.06 -25.41
C LYS A 370 -25.84 -12.01 -26.46
N LEU A 371 -25.59 -10.73 -26.16
CA LEU A 371 -25.82 -9.63 -27.11
C LEU A 371 -24.95 -9.72 -28.37
N LEU A 372 -23.86 -10.47 -28.35
CA LEU A 372 -22.91 -10.63 -29.45
C LEU A 372 -23.10 -11.95 -30.23
N ASN A 373 -24.18 -12.70 -29.96
CA ASN A 373 -24.49 -14.00 -30.59
C ASN A 373 -23.38 -15.05 -30.47
N GLN A 374 -22.61 -15.04 -29.39
CA GLN A 374 -21.58 -16.06 -29.14
C GLN A 374 -22.02 -17.02 -28.05
N THR A 375 -21.85 -18.32 -28.32
CA THR A 375 -22.03 -19.40 -27.34
C THR A 375 -20.73 -19.66 -26.60
N GLU A 376 -20.82 -19.99 -25.32
CA GLU A 376 -19.69 -20.22 -24.39
C GLU A 376 -18.65 -21.19 -24.98
N ASN A 377 -17.51 -20.66 -25.43
CA ASN A 377 -16.27 -21.43 -25.63
C ASN A 377 -15.20 -20.93 -24.63
N THR A 378 -15.58 -20.83 -23.36
CA THR A 378 -14.71 -20.33 -22.27
C THR A 378 -13.86 -21.42 -21.60
N GLN A 379 -13.82 -22.64 -22.14
CA GLN A 379 -13.21 -23.78 -21.42
C GLN A 379 -11.70 -23.96 -21.61
N ASP A 380 -11.02 -23.35 -22.59
CA ASP A 380 -9.59 -23.60 -22.85
C ASP A 380 -8.63 -22.40 -22.65
N LEU A 381 -9.11 -21.22 -22.25
CA LEU A 381 -8.30 -19.99 -22.16
C LEU A 381 -7.87 -19.57 -20.73
N LYS A 382 -8.13 -20.40 -19.70
CA LYS A 382 -7.98 -19.97 -18.29
C LYS A 382 -6.56 -19.50 -17.92
N PRO A 383 -5.47 -20.23 -18.19
CA PRO A 383 -4.13 -19.82 -17.77
C PRO A 383 -3.66 -18.52 -18.48
N GLU A 384 -3.88 -18.43 -19.79
CA GLU A 384 -3.50 -17.25 -20.57
C GLU A 384 -4.31 -16.00 -20.22
N THR A 385 -5.59 -16.17 -19.87
CA THR A 385 -6.46 -15.07 -19.43
C THR A 385 -6.09 -14.63 -18.02
N GLN A 386 -5.78 -15.58 -17.13
CA GLN A 386 -5.30 -15.29 -15.77
C GLN A 386 -4.00 -14.48 -15.82
N LEU A 387 -3.05 -14.86 -16.67
CA LEU A 387 -1.80 -14.12 -16.85
C LEU A 387 -2.02 -12.71 -17.43
N ALA A 388 -2.91 -12.57 -18.42
CA ALA A 388 -3.25 -11.26 -18.98
C ALA A 388 -3.92 -10.34 -17.93
N THR A 389 -4.86 -10.87 -17.15
CA THR A 389 -5.49 -10.13 -16.06
C THR A 389 -4.49 -9.78 -14.97
N PHE A 390 -3.55 -10.67 -14.64
CA PHE A 390 -2.46 -10.37 -13.72
C PHE A 390 -1.58 -9.22 -14.24
N LYS A 391 -1.17 -9.23 -15.51
CA LYS A 391 -0.38 -8.14 -16.12
C LYS A 391 -1.09 -6.79 -16.00
N LEU A 392 -2.41 -6.75 -16.20
CA LEU A 392 -3.21 -5.53 -16.01
C LEU A 392 -3.25 -5.06 -14.54
N ILE A 393 -3.44 -5.99 -13.59
CA ILE A 393 -3.39 -5.70 -12.15
C ILE A 393 -2.00 -5.18 -11.76
N TRP A 394 -0.94 -5.82 -12.25
CA TRP A 394 0.44 -5.41 -12.02
C TRP A 394 0.65 -3.97 -12.47
N GLN A 395 0.26 -3.62 -13.70
CA GLN A 395 0.45 -2.27 -14.24
C GLN A 395 -0.30 -1.19 -13.46
N ASP A 396 -1.56 -1.44 -13.05
CA ASP A 396 -2.30 -0.52 -12.17
C ASP A 396 -1.55 -0.31 -10.84
N LYS A 397 -1.16 -1.41 -10.18
CA LYS A 397 -0.46 -1.33 -8.90
C LYS A 397 0.93 -0.72 -9.03
N TYR A 398 1.66 -0.98 -10.12
CA TYR A 398 2.95 -0.38 -10.42
C TYR A 398 2.85 1.14 -10.55
N LYS A 399 1.88 1.64 -11.31
CA LYS A 399 1.62 3.08 -11.44
C LYS A 399 1.22 3.73 -10.12
N LYS A 400 0.44 3.04 -9.28
CA LYS A 400 0.10 3.50 -7.92
C LYS A 400 1.35 3.56 -7.04
N THR A 401 2.23 2.57 -7.11
CA THR A 401 3.52 2.54 -6.41
C THR A 401 4.43 3.70 -6.83
N GLN A 402 4.55 3.96 -8.14
CA GLN A 402 5.35 5.09 -8.67
C GLN A 402 4.89 6.44 -8.12
N LYS A 403 3.58 6.64 -7.96
CA LYS A 403 3.02 7.87 -7.35
C LYS A 403 3.25 7.95 -5.85
N LYS A 404 3.36 6.80 -5.16
CA LYS A 404 3.53 6.71 -3.70
C LYS A 404 4.97 6.98 -3.29
N ILE A 405 5.94 6.40 -4.00
CA ILE A 405 7.35 6.37 -3.61
C ILE A 405 8.12 7.36 -4.48
N SER A 406 8.63 8.41 -3.85
CA SER A 406 9.38 9.48 -4.53
C SER A 406 10.89 9.34 -4.37
N LYS A 407 11.32 8.71 -3.27
CA LYS A 407 12.72 8.42 -2.92
C LYS A 407 12.81 7.02 -2.34
N ILE A 408 13.97 6.37 -2.44
CA ILE A 408 14.20 5.06 -1.81
C ILE A 408 14.05 5.17 -0.27
N THR A 409 14.47 6.30 0.31
CA THR A 409 14.36 6.59 1.75
C THR A 409 12.93 6.79 2.26
N ASP A 410 11.93 6.83 1.37
CA ASP A 410 10.53 6.75 1.79
C ASP A 410 10.21 5.40 2.45
N LEU A 411 11.00 4.37 2.16
CA LEU A 411 10.95 3.06 2.79
C LEU A 411 12.11 2.88 3.77
N GLY A 412 11.82 2.28 4.93
CA GLY A 412 12.84 1.84 5.87
C GLY A 412 13.63 0.64 5.34
N ALA A 413 14.90 0.52 5.75
CA ALA A 413 15.73 -0.63 5.39
C ALA A 413 15.09 -2.00 5.70
N PRO A 414 14.40 -2.21 6.85
CA PRO A 414 13.69 -3.48 7.10
C PRO A 414 12.56 -3.75 6.10
N GLU A 415 11.86 -2.71 5.62
CA GLU A 415 10.83 -2.86 4.59
C GLU A 415 11.46 -3.28 3.26
N LEU A 416 12.55 -2.65 2.84
CA LEU A 416 13.29 -3.01 1.61
C LEU A 416 13.81 -4.45 1.66
N ILE A 417 14.31 -4.89 2.81
CA ILE A 417 14.75 -6.27 3.03
C ILE A 417 13.58 -7.25 2.97
N ARG A 418 12.43 -6.91 3.56
CA ARG A 418 11.21 -7.72 3.48
C ARG A 418 10.74 -7.90 2.03
N MET A 419 10.76 -6.83 1.23
CA MET A 419 10.35 -6.92 -0.18
C MET A 419 11.31 -7.81 -1.00
N LEU A 420 12.62 -7.76 -0.73
CA LEU A 420 13.59 -8.68 -1.34
C LEU A 420 13.37 -10.13 -0.89
N GLU A 421 13.09 -10.36 0.39
CA GLU A 421 12.79 -11.70 0.93
C GLU A 421 11.60 -12.32 0.17
N GLU A 422 10.52 -11.56 -0.01
CA GLU A 422 9.33 -12.02 -0.74
C GLU A 422 9.63 -12.34 -2.20
N VAL A 423 10.42 -11.50 -2.89
CA VAL A 423 10.83 -11.77 -4.28
C VAL A 423 11.74 -13.00 -4.40
N LEU A 424 12.73 -13.14 -3.52
CA LEU A 424 13.62 -14.30 -3.53
C LEU A 424 12.86 -15.60 -3.26
N THR A 425 11.88 -15.54 -2.36
CA THR A 425 11.00 -16.68 -2.04
C THR A 425 10.16 -17.06 -3.26
N ALA A 426 9.56 -16.08 -3.94
CA ALA A 426 8.78 -16.31 -5.15
C ALA A 426 9.60 -16.95 -6.27
N LEU A 427 10.85 -16.50 -6.44
CA LEU A 427 11.82 -17.06 -7.40
C LEU A 427 12.46 -18.38 -6.92
N GLN A 428 11.92 -18.99 -5.86
CA GLN A 428 12.28 -20.32 -5.34
C GLN A 428 13.73 -20.45 -4.86
N PHE A 429 14.35 -19.34 -4.40
CA PHE A 429 15.66 -19.41 -3.76
C PHE A 429 15.56 -20.11 -2.39
N GLN A 430 16.54 -20.95 -2.08
CA GLN A 430 16.52 -21.76 -0.87
C GLN A 430 17.13 -21.02 0.33
N GLU A 431 16.66 -21.36 1.53
CA GLU A 431 17.18 -20.85 2.81
C GLU A 431 17.26 -19.32 2.89
N VAL A 432 16.23 -18.61 2.40
CA VAL A 432 16.09 -17.18 2.63
C VAL A 432 15.91 -16.94 4.13
N LYS A 433 16.89 -16.31 4.77
CA LYS A 433 16.95 -16.06 6.22
C LYS A 433 17.24 -14.59 6.46
N THR A 434 16.34 -13.91 7.17
CA THR A 434 16.54 -12.53 7.62
C THR A 434 17.53 -12.46 8.77
N LYS A 435 18.00 -11.24 9.10
CA LYS A 435 18.89 -10.97 10.24
C LYS A 435 20.27 -11.64 10.14
N LEU A 436 20.92 -11.51 8.98
CA LEU A 436 22.33 -11.91 8.78
C LEU A 436 23.29 -11.09 9.67
N LEU A 437 23.03 -9.78 9.76
CA LEU A 437 23.67 -8.87 10.71
C LEU A 437 23.12 -9.11 12.12
N THR A 438 23.90 -8.68 13.12
CA THR A 438 23.52 -8.79 14.54
C THR A 438 23.35 -7.42 15.18
N GLY A 439 22.52 -7.34 16.22
CA GLY A 439 22.31 -6.12 17.00
C GLY A 439 21.32 -5.17 16.33
N LYS A 440 21.48 -3.86 16.57
CA LYS A 440 20.54 -2.81 16.13
C LYS A 440 20.18 -2.83 14.64
N TYR A 441 21.11 -3.25 13.78
CA TYR A 441 20.94 -3.26 12.32
C TYR A 441 20.67 -4.68 11.78
N ALA A 442 20.23 -5.62 12.62
CA ALA A 442 19.99 -7.00 12.21
C ALA A 442 19.01 -7.08 11.03
N SER A 443 17.85 -6.42 11.15
CA SER A 443 16.79 -6.39 10.13
C SER A 443 17.18 -5.65 8.84
N TYR A 444 18.41 -5.13 8.72
CA TYR A 444 18.91 -4.45 7.50
C TYR A 444 19.54 -5.47 6.55
N SER A 445 19.32 -6.77 6.78
CA SER A 445 20.03 -7.81 6.07
C SER A 445 19.28 -9.12 6.00
N LEU A 446 19.61 -9.90 4.97
CA LEU A 446 19.19 -11.28 4.80
C LEU A 446 20.31 -12.10 4.16
N SER A 447 20.15 -13.41 4.10
CA SER A 447 20.99 -14.32 3.34
C SER A 447 20.15 -15.36 2.62
N TYR A 448 20.66 -15.91 1.53
CA TYR A 448 20.02 -16.99 0.77
C TYR A 448 21.08 -17.90 0.13
N LYS A 449 20.70 -19.11 -0.27
CA LYS A 449 21.56 -20.00 -1.07
C LYS A 449 21.31 -19.78 -2.56
N GLN A 450 22.39 -19.64 -3.33
CA GLN A 450 22.32 -19.61 -4.80
C GLN A 450 21.66 -20.90 -5.34
N GLN A 451 21.04 -20.85 -6.52
CA GLN A 451 20.27 -21.97 -7.08
C GLN A 451 21.08 -23.28 -7.26
N ASP A 452 22.41 -23.19 -7.38
CA ASP A 452 23.33 -24.33 -7.42
C ASP A 452 23.59 -24.97 -6.03
N GLY A 453 23.11 -24.34 -4.95
CA GLY A 453 23.18 -24.82 -3.58
C GLY A 453 24.55 -24.64 -2.90
N GLU A 454 25.58 -24.21 -3.62
CA GLU A 454 26.97 -24.23 -3.11
C GLU A 454 27.37 -22.95 -2.35
N LYS A 455 26.72 -21.81 -2.64
CA LYS A 455 27.13 -20.49 -2.11
C LYS A 455 26.00 -19.83 -1.33
N VAL A 456 26.31 -19.38 -0.12
CA VAL A 456 25.49 -18.48 0.68
C VAL A 456 25.83 -17.05 0.31
N ILE A 457 24.82 -16.33 -0.18
CA ILE A 457 24.87 -14.92 -0.50
C ILE A 457 24.27 -14.13 0.66
N GLY A 458 24.98 -13.11 1.12
CA GLY A 458 24.48 -12.15 2.09
C GLY A 458 24.09 -10.83 1.42
N LEU A 459 22.96 -10.26 1.81
CA LEU A 459 22.51 -8.93 1.38
C LEU A 459 22.40 -8.01 2.59
N VAL A 460 22.87 -6.77 2.45
CA VAL A 460 22.69 -5.69 3.43
C VAL A 460 22.17 -4.47 2.70
N TRP A 461 21.03 -3.92 3.13
CA TRP A 461 20.45 -2.70 2.56
C TRP A 461 20.39 -1.59 3.61
N THR A 462 20.98 -0.43 3.32
CA THR A 462 20.82 0.78 4.15
C THR A 462 20.90 2.07 3.34
N GLU A 463 19.96 2.98 3.55
CA GLU A 463 19.96 4.33 2.96
C GLU A 463 20.11 5.44 4.01
N ASP A 464 20.49 5.10 5.25
CA ASP A 464 20.67 6.08 6.32
C ASP A 464 21.72 7.12 5.92
N SER A 465 21.39 8.41 6.02
CA SER A 465 22.29 9.50 5.63
C SER A 465 23.33 9.79 6.71
N ASN A 466 23.01 9.48 7.96
CA ASN A 466 23.91 9.61 9.10
C ASN A 466 25.14 8.68 8.98
N MET A 467 26.33 9.28 8.93
CA MET A 467 27.59 8.53 8.81
C MET A 467 27.92 7.68 10.04
N ASN A 468 27.37 7.98 11.22
CA ASN A 468 27.54 7.15 12.40
C ASN A 468 26.75 5.85 12.29
N SER A 469 25.51 5.91 11.78
CA SER A 469 24.73 4.70 11.50
C SER A 469 25.34 3.86 10.38
N PHE A 470 25.83 4.52 9.33
CA PHE A 470 26.56 3.82 8.27
C PHE A 470 27.84 3.16 8.82
N TYR A 471 28.59 3.83 9.70
CA TYR A 471 29.74 3.23 10.39
C TYR A 471 29.37 1.97 11.19
N ASN A 472 28.29 2.03 11.96
CA ASN A 472 27.83 0.89 12.75
C ASN A 472 27.37 -0.28 11.86
N THR A 473 26.70 0.01 10.74
CA THR A 473 26.32 -1.00 9.75
C THR A 473 27.55 -1.65 9.12
N MET A 474 28.57 -0.87 8.75
CA MET A 474 29.84 -1.41 8.21
C MET A 474 30.60 -2.26 9.24
N ASN A 475 30.58 -1.89 10.52
CA ASN A 475 31.12 -2.74 11.59
C ASN A 475 30.38 -4.08 11.70
N ALA A 476 29.06 -4.08 11.56
CA ALA A 476 28.28 -5.31 11.54
C ALA A 476 28.64 -6.17 10.31
N CYS A 477 28.83 -5.56 9.14
CA CYS A 477 29.30 -6.25 7.93
C CYS A 477 30.69 -6.86 8.12
N GLN A 478 31.62 -6.14 8.77
CA GLN A 478 32.96 -6.66 9.06
C GLN A 478 32.89 -7.95 9.90
N LYS A 479 32.00 -8.00 10.90
CA LYS A 479 31.77 -9.22 11.70
C LYS A 479 31.26 -10.40 10.88
N VAL A 480 30.37 -10.16 9.91
CA VAL A 480 29.88 -11.19 8.98
C VAL A 480 31.03 -11.77 8.16
N VAL A 481 31.89 -10.91 7.62
CA VAL A 481 33.04 -11.30 6.79
C VAL A 481 34.09 -12.03 7.63
N ASP A 482 34.42 -11.53 8.81
CA ASP A 482 35.44 -12.12 9.70
C ASP A 482 35.00 -13.52 10.18
N LYS A 483 33.71 -13.70 10.44
CA LYS A 483 33.11 -14.99 10.82
C LYS A 483 32.77 -15.90 9.63
N ARG A 484 32.95 -15.43 8.39
CA ARG A 484 32.63 -16.14 7.15
C ARG A 484 31.19 -16.67 7.10
N LEU A 485 30.22 -15.84 7.52
CA LEU A 485 28.81 -16.24 7.54
C LEU A 485 28.17 -16.30 6.14
N CYS A 486 28.84 -15.76 5.12
CA CYS A 486 28.48 -15.89 3.71
C CYS A 486 29.76 -15.90 2.84
N GLN A 487 29.66 -16.41 1.61
CA GLN A 487 30.78 -16.44 0.65
C GLN A 487 30.91 -15.11 -0.11
N THR A 488 29.79 -14.46 -0.38
CA THR A 488 29.70 -13.14 -1.03
C THR A 488 28.70 -12.28 -0.28
N LEU A 489 29.12 -11.05 0.04
CA LEU A 489 28.27 -10.03 0.65
C LEU A 489 28.00 -8.91 -0.35
N TYR A 490 26.72 -8.58 -0.55
CA TYR A 490 26.28 -7.41 -1.30
C TYR A 490 25.85 -6.30 -0.33
N LEU A 491 26.38 -5.09 -0.56
CA LEU A 491 25.82 -3.86 -0.01
C LEU A 491 24.90 -3.25 -1.06
N LEU A 492 23.65 -3.02 -0.70
CA LEU A 492 22.65 -2.29 -1.47
C LEU A 492 22.52 -0.89 -0.86
N ARG A 493 23.05 0.12 -1.54
CA ARG A 493 23.03 1.51 -1.06
C ARG A 493 23.17 2.50 -2.21
N ALA A 494 22.20 3.40 -2.36
CA ALA A 494 22.30 4.53 -3.27
C ALA A 494 22.97 5.76 -2.61
N ALA A 495 22.72 5.95 -1.31
CA ALA A 495 23.26 7.05 -0.52
C ALA A 495 24.80 7.06 -0.47
N GLU A 496 25.39 8.23 -0.20
CA GLU A 496 26.84 8.38 -0.17
C GLU A 496 27.49 7.49 0.90
N VAL A 497 28.72 7.06 0.63
CA VAL A 497 29.54 6.21 1.53
C VAL A 497 30.56 7.04 2.34
N GLY A 498 30.38 8.37 2.36
CA GLY A 498 31.31 9.32 2.94
C GLY A 498 32.64 9.44 2.18
N ASN A 499 33.57 10.22 2.74
CA ASN A 499 34.89 10.45 2.17
C ASN A 499 35.96 9.53 2.79
N ALA A 500 37.17 9.52 2.22
CA ALA A 500 38.26 8.63 2.65
C ALA A 500 38.72 8.82 4.12
N LYS A 501 38.38 9.95 4.75
CA LYS A 501 38.72 10.22 6.16
C LYS A 501 37.73 9.55 7.11
N ASN A 502 36.47 9.34 6.70
CA ASN A 502 35.44 8.70 7.53
C ASN A 502 35.83 7.25 7.87
N LEU A 503 35.65 6.86 9.14
CA LEU A 503 35.91 5.49 9.59
C LEU A 503 35.02 4.47 8.87
N SER A 504 33.77 4.82 8.60
CA SER A 504 32.83 4.02 7.79
C SER A 504 33.39 3.72 6.41
N ASN A 505 33.93 4.72 5.72
CA ASN A 505 34.50 4.58 4.39
C ASN A 505 35.73 3.66 4.37
N LYS A 506 36.56 3.71 5.42
CA LYS A 506 37.73 2.82 5.56
C LYS A 506 37.31 1.35 5.64
N ILE A 507 36.31 1.04 6.46
CA ILE A 507 35.76 -0.33 6.58
C ILE A 507 35.08 -0.74 5.27
N TYR A 508 34.25 0.14 4.71
CA TYR A 508 33.60 -0.06 3.42
C TYR A 508 34.61 -0.43 2.31
N ARG A 509 35.69 0.34 2.17
CA ARG A 509 36.74 0.05 1.17
C ARG A 509 37.42 -1.30 1.40
N LYS A 510 37.65 -1.67 2.66
CA LYS A 510 38.26 -2.97 3.01
C LYS A 510 37.36 -4.15 2.61
N ILE A 511 36.04 -4.01 2.77
CA ILE A 511 35.09 -5.09 2.50
C ILE A 511 34.70 -5.14 1.02
N PHE A 512 34.38 -4.00 0.40
CA PHE A 512 33.68 -3.89 -0.88
C PHE A 512 34.51 -3.25 -2.02
N LYS A 513 35.77 -2.89 -1.78
CA LYS A 513 36.67 -2.38 -2.84
C LYS A 513 37.96 -3.20 -2.92
N GLY A 514 38.53 -3.31 -4.12
CA GLY A 514 39.76 -4.05 -4.39
C GLY A 514 39.50 -5.49 -4.87
N ARG A 515 40.38 -6.44 -4.52
CA ARG A 515 40.27 -7.86 -4.89
C ARG A 515 39.33 -8.65 -3.94
N SER A 516 38.24 -8.05 -3.47
CA SER A 516 37.27 -8.75 -2.63
C SER A 516 36.20 -9.45 -3.47
N LYS A 517 35.58 -10.51 -2.91
CA LYS A 517 34.45 -11.23 -3.53
C LYS A 517 33.08 -10.59 -3.21
N ASN A 518 33.09 -9.39 -2.63
CA ASN A 518 31.92 -8.67 -2.14
C ASN A 518 31.66 -7.46 -3.02
N PHE A 519 30.39 -7.10 -3.20
CA PHE A 519 29.98 -6.10 -4.17
C PHE A 519 29.16 -5.00 -3.53
N HIS A 520 29.22 -3.81 -4.13
CA HIS A 520 28.35 -2.69 -3.80
C HIS A 520 27.50 -2.37 -5.02
N ILE A 521 26.19 -2.56 -4.91
CA ILE A 521 25.21 -2.19 -5.92
C ILE A 521 24.52 -0.92 -5.44
N LYS A 522 24.31 0.01 -6.37
CA LYS A 522 23.51 1.21 -6.14
C LYS A 522 22.10 0.96 -6.69
N PRO A 523 21.10 0.68 -5.85
CA PRO A 523 19.73 0.49 -6.31
C PRO A 523 19.21 1.77 -6.98
N ASN A 524 18.34 1.62 -7.97
CA ASN A 524 17.58 2.71 -8.54
C ASN A 524 16.13 2.68 -8.07
N LEU A 525 15.43 3.80 -8.24
CA LEU A 525 14.05 3.95 -7.79
C LEU A 525 13.10 3.01 -8.54
N GLU A 526 13.38 2.74 -9.82
CA GLU A 526 12.61 1.82 -10.64
C GLU A 526 12.60 0.39 -10.08
N SER A 527 13.77 -0.13 -9.70
CA SER A 527 13.88 -1.44 -9.04
C SER A 527 13.05 -1.50 -7.75
N VAL A 528 13.04 -0.42 -6.98
CA VAL A 528 12.22 -0.32 -5.76
C VAL A 528 10.73 -0.36 -6.08
N TYR A 529 10.30 0.21 -7.21
CA TYR A 529 8.91 0.09 -7.66
C TYR A 529 8.51 -1.36 -7.93
N PHE A 530 9.35 -2.16 -8.61
CA PHE A 530 9.09 -3.59 -8.81
C PHE A 530 8.91 -4.33 -7.48
N LEU A 531 9.84 -4.14 -6.55
CA LEU A 531 9.81 -4.78 -5.23
C LEU A 531 8.57 -4.38 -4.42
N ALA A 532 8.26 -3.09 -4.36
CA ALA A 532 7.12 -2.57 -3.61
C ALA A 532 5.77 -2.96 -4.24
N THR A 533 5.69 -3.06 -5.56
CA THR A 533 4.48 -3.54 -6.26
C THR A 533 4.23 -5.00 -5.97
N TYR A 534 5.26 -5.85 -6.04
CA TYR A 534 5.09 -7.26 -5.68
C TYR A 534 4.69 -7.41 -4.21
N HIS A 535 5.34 -6.69 -3.30
CA HIS A 535 4.98 -6.67 -1.88
C HIS A 535 3.52 -6.26 -1.64
N SER A 536 3.01 -5.27 -2.37
CA SER A 536 1.60 -4.89 -2.29
C SER A 536 0.65 -6.01 -2.72
N LEU A 537 1.04 -6.83 -3.71
CA LEU A 537 0.24 -7.98 -4.17
C LEU A 537 0.32 -9.14 -3.19
N VAL A 538 1.48 -9.37 -2.55
CA VAL A 538 1.64 -10.34 -1.46
C VAL A 538 0.75 -9.96 -0.27
N ASN A 539 0.77 -8.68 0.15
CA ASN A 539 -0.13 -8.17 1.19
C ASN A 539 -1.61 -8.43 0.87
N ALA A 540 -2.04 -8.08 -0.36
CA ALA A 540 -3.41 -8.31 -0.81
C ALA A 540 -3.76 -9.81 -0.83
N THR A 541 -2.82 -10.67 -1.21
CA THR A 541 -3.02 -12.12 -1.28
C THR A 541 -3.20 -12.72 0.10
N LEU A 542 -2.33 -12.39 1.06
CA LEU A 542 -2.40 -12.91 2.42
C LEU A 542 -3.64 -12.41 3.18
N ALA A 543 -4.13 -11.21 2.87
CA ALA A 543 -5.41 -10.70 3.34
C ALA A 543 -6.65 -11.31 2.62
N ASN A 544 -6.43 -12.26 1.70
CA ASN A 544 -7.46 -12.84 0.82
C ASN A 544 -8.22 -11.78 0.00
N GLU A 545 -7.54 -10.70 -0.39
CA GLU A 545 -8.10 -9.58 -1.15
C GLU A 545 -7.76 -9.63 -2.64
N LEU A 546 -6.64 -10.24 -3.03
CA LEU A 546 -6.29 -10.39 -4.45
C LEU A 546 -7.22 -11.40 -5.14
N VAL A 547 -7.96 -10.95 -6.15
CA VAL A 547 -8.81 -11.81 -6.99
C VAL A 547 -8.35 -11.66 -8.44
N ILE A 548 -8.17 -12.79 -9.12
CA ILE A 548 -7.85 -12.87 -10.54
C ILE A 548 -8.90 -13.77 -11.18
N GLU A 549 -9.55 -13.30 -12.24
CA GLU A 549 -10.64 -14.02 -12.91
C GLU A 549 -11.84 -14.43 -12.01
N GLY A 550 -12.04 -13.72 -10.90
CA GLY A 550 -13.14 -13.98 -9.95
C GLY A 550 -12.79 -14.98 -8.85
N GLU A 551 -11.57 -15.52 -8.84
CA GLU A 551 -11.08 -16.44 -7.83
C GLU A 551 -10.05 -15.75 -6.91
N ILE A 552 -10.14 -16.02 -5.60
CA ILE A 552 -9.13 -15.55 -4.64
C ILE A 552 -7.88 -16.37 -4.87
N ILE A 553 -6.77 -15.69 -5.12
CA ILE A 553 -5.48 -16.32 -5.41
C ILE A 553 -4.73 -16.55 -4.09
N SER A 554 -4.16 -17.74 -3.91
CA SER A 554 -3.28 -18.08 -2.80
C SER A 554 -1.87 -17.53 -3.00
N LEU A 555 -1.05 -17.45 -1.94
CA LEU A 555 0.33 -16.97 -2.07
C LEU A 555 1.13 -17.81 -3.07
N LYS A 556 0.96 -19.14 -3.03
CA LYS A 556 1.64 -20.05 -3.94
C LYS A 556 1.26 -19.81 -5.40
N GLU A 557 -0.04 -19.61 -5.67
CA GLU A 557 -0.49 -19.29 -7.03
C GLU A 557 0.03 -17.91 -7.49
N LEU A 558 0.11 -16.91 -6.60
CA LEU A 558 0.73 -15.63 -6.93
C LEU A 558 2.21 -15.79 -7.27
N GLU A 559 2.96 -16.61 -6.52
CA GLU A 559 4.37 -16.92 -6.77
C GLU A 559 4.58 -17.61 -8.12
N GLU A 560 3.68 -18.54 -8.48
CA GLU A 560 3.67 -19.19 -9.80
C GLU A 560 3.39 -18.16 -10.91
N ILE A 561 2.35 -17.33 -10.77
CA ILE A 561 1.96 -16.32 -11.76
C ILE A 561 3.04 -15.26 -11.96
N ILE A 562 3.69 -14.75 -10.90
CA ILE A 562 4.75 -13.75 -11.05
C ILE A 562 5.96 -14.33 -11.78
N CYS A 563 6.31 -15.60 -11.53
CA CYS A 563 7.38 -16.29 -12.24
C CYS A 563 7.04 -16.47 -13.72
N ASP A 564 5.85 -16.99 -14.02
CA ASP A 564 5.37 -17.21 -15.40
C ASP A 564 5.26 -15.89 -16.19
N SER A 565 4.95 -14.79 -15.50
CA SER A 565 4.87 -13.47 -16.12
C SER A 565 6.21 -12.91 -16.59
N GLN A 566 7.32 -13.37 -16.01
CA GLN A 566 8.67 -12.86 -16.25
C GLN A 566 8.85 -11.35 -16.01
N ILE A 567 7.89 -10.66 -15.39
CA ILE A 567 7.91 -9.21 -15.20
C ILE A 567 9.13 -8.77 -14.38
N LEU A 568 9.54 -9.59 -13.40
CA LEU A 568 10.69 -9.31 -12.54
C LEU A 568 12.03 -9.32 -13.31
N ASN A 569 12.09 -9.91 -14.51
CA ASN A 569 13.27 -9.88 -15.36
C ASN A 569 13.62 -8.46 -15.81
N ASN A 570 12.68 -7.52 -15.74
CA ASN A 570 12.90 -6.11 -16.06
C ASN A 570 13.47 -5.30 -14.88
N CYS A 571 13.65 -5.91 -13.71
CA CYS A 571 14.20 -5.23 -12.53
C CYS A 571 15.74 -5.28 -12.54
N SER A 572 16.38 -4.15 -12.81
CA SER A 572 17.84 -4.05 -12.90
C SER A 572 18.57 -4.48 -11.62
N LEU A 573 18.01 -4.20 -10.43
CA LEU A 573 18.60 -4.66 -9.17
C LEU A 573 18.64 -6.20 -9.08
N LEU A 574 17.59 -6.89 -9.54
CA LEU A 574 17.55 -8.34 -9.54
C LEU A 574 18.52 -8.93 -10.57
N GLN A 575 18.71 -8.25 -11.71
CA GLN A 575 19.72 -8.61 -12.70
C GLN A 575 21.15 -8.44 -12.13
N ASP A 576 21.44 -7.32 -11.45
CA ASP A 576 22.74 -7.05 -10.82
C ASP A 576 23.07 -8.05 -9.69
N LEU A 577 22.03 -8.59 -9.05
CA LEU A 577 22.15 -9.66 -8.05
C LEU A 577 22.29 -11.06 -8.68
N TYR A 578 22.19 -11.18 -10.01
CA TYR A 578 22.15 -12.44 -10.76
C TYR A 578 21.03 -13.38 -10.27
N VAL A 579 19.90 -12.79 -9.87
CA VAL A 579 18.70 -13.50 -9.39
C VAL A 579 17.72 -13.76 -10.53
N VAL A 580 17.72 -12.89 -11.55
CA VAL A 580 16.95 -13.03 -12.79
C VAL A 580 17.86 -12.83 -14.00
N LEU A 581 17.48 -13.39 -15.14
CA LEU A 581 18.16 -13.14 -16.41
C LEU A 581 17.62 -11.85 -17.05
N PRO A 582 18.47 -11.02 -17.69
CA PRO A 582 18.00 -9.92 -18.51
C PRO A 582 17.09 -10.46 -19.62
N ALA A 583 15.96 -9.81 -19.88
CA ALA A 583 15.22 -10.05 -21.11
C ALA A 583 16.12 -9.74 -22.32
N ASP A 584 16.03 -10.49 -23.42
CA ASP A 584 16.84 -10.24 -24.63
C ASP A 584 16.64 -8.78 -25.10
N ILE A 585 17.64 -7.93 -24.83
CA ILE A 585 17.57 -6.48 -25.10
C ILE A 585 17.87 -6.24 -26.57
N GLN A 586 16.86 -5.96 -27.39
CA GLN A 586 17.04 -4.98 -28.45
C GLN A 586 17.10 -3.59 -27.79
N GLU A 587 18.17 -2.86 -28.10
CA GLU A 587 18.63 -1.63 -27.46
C GLU A 587 17.52 -0.63 -27.10
N GLN A 588 17.25 -0.45 -25.80
CA GLN A 588 16.32 0.57 -25.30
C GLN A 588 17.05 1.89 -25.03
N GLN A 589 16.98 2.80 -26.00
CA GLN A 589 17.11 4.24 -25.77
C GLN A 589 15.70 4.84 -25.66
N ASN A 590 15.38 5.46 -24.52
CA ASN A 590 14.45 6.60 -24.25
C ASN A 590 13.22 6.93 -25.15
N GLU A 591 12.77 6.07 -26.06
CA GLU A 591 11.50 6.18 -26.76
C GLU A 591 10.42 5.38 -26.01
N LEU A 592 9.15 5.76 -26.18
CA LEU A 592 8.02 5.01 -25.65
C LEU A 592 8.21 3.52 -25.92
N ASN A 593 8.19 2.69 -24.88
CA ASN A 593 8.29 1.25 -25.01
C ASN A 593 7.00 0.72 -25.68
N LEU A 594 6.99 0.70 -27.01
CA LEU A 594 5.82 0.30 -27.81
C LEU A 594 5.41 -1.14 -27.52
N ASP A 595 6.36 -1.99 -27.12
CA ASP A 595 6.09 -3.38 -26.74
C ASP A 595 5.24 -3.46 -25.46
N GLU A 596 5.52 -2.62 -24.45
CA GLU A 596 4.71 -2.56 -23.23
C GLU A 596 3.27 -2.14 -23.53
N ILE A 597 3.09 -1.20 -24.46
CA ILE A 597 1.78 -0.69 -24.86
C ILE A 597 1.04 -1.74 -25.69
N LYS A 598 1.74 -2.45 -26.58
CA LYS A 598 1.19 -3.56 -27.37
C LYS A 598 0.75 -4.71 -26.46
N ASP A 599 1.55 -5.07 -25.46
CA ASP A 599 1.20 -6.06 -24.44
C ASP A 599 -0.02 -5.64 -23.61
N PHE A 600 -0.12 -4.35 -23.25
CA PHE A 600 -1.29 -3.81 -22.56
C PHE A 600 -2.56 -3.93 -23.41
N VAL A 601 -2.52 -3.44 -24.67
CA VAL A 601 -3.66 -3.49 -25.59
C VAL A 601 -4.11 -4.94 -25.80
N LEU A 602 -3.16 -5.86 -26.00
CA LEU A 602 -3.47 -7.27 -26.17
C LEU A 602 -4.10 -7.88 -24.90
N SER A 603 -3.55 -7.59 -23.72
CA SER A 603 -4.08 -8.06 -22.44
C SER A 603 -5.49 -7.52 -22.18
N LEU A 604 -5.73 -6.25 -22.53
CA LEU A 604 -7.01 -5.57 -22.39
C LEU A 604 -8.09 -6.20 -23.29
N ILE A 605 -7.78 -6.44 -24.56
CA ILE A 605 -8.70 -7.08 -25.52
C ILE A 605 -8.97 -8.54 -25.11
N ARG A 606 -7.92 -9.29 -24.74
CA ARG A 606 -8.03 -10.69 -24.30
C ARG A 606 -8.94 -10.82 -23.09
N LYS A 607 -8.81 -9.93 -22.10
CA LYS A 607 -9.63 -9.95 -20.89
C LYS A 607 -11.11 -9.64 -21.15
N LYS A 608 -11.41 -8.70 -22.05
CA LYS A 608 -12.77 -8.18 -22.23
C LYS A 608 -13.55 -8.90 -23.33
N SER A 609 -12.93 -9.88 -24.00
CA SER A 609 -13.43 -10.61 -25.17
C SER A 609 -13.71 -9.73 -26.39
N PHE A 610 -14.48 -8.66 -26.21
CA PHE A 610 -14.86 -7.65 -27.21
C PHE A 610 -14.73 -6.25 -26.62
N MET A 611 -14.16 -5.33 -27.39
CA MET A 611 -14.06 -3.93 -27.02
C MET A 611 -14.19 -3.02 -28.24
N GLU A 612 -14.82 -1.86 -28.07
CA GLU A 612 -14.84 -0.82 -29.10
C GLU A 612 -13.43 -0.21 -29.26
N ARG A 613 -13.04 0.09 -30.50
CA ARG A 613 -11.74 0.66 -30.82
C ARG A 613 -11.46 1.93 -30.03
N ASN A 614 -12.44 2.84 -29.94
CA ASN A 614 -12.30 4.05 -29.13
C ASN A 614 -12.11 3.74 -27.63
N SER A 615 -12.82 2.75 -27.08
CA SER A 615 -12.60 2.33 -25.69
C SER A 615 -11.20 1.77 -25.46
N ILE A 616 -10.64 1.00 -26.40
CA ILE A 616 -9.24 0.52 -26.31
C ILE A 616 -8.29 1.72 -26.26
N ILE A 617 -8.51 2.70 -27.13
CA ILE A 617 -7.70 3.91 -27.23
C ILE A 617 -7.80 4.74 -25.96
N GLU A 618 -9.00 5.05 -25.47
CA GLU A 618 -9.21 5.82 -24.25
C GLU A 618 -8.60 5.13 -23.03
N ASN A 619 -8.76 3.81 -22.89
CA ASN A 619 -8.12 3.06 -21.82
C ASN A 619 -6.59 3.12 -21.92
N THR A 620 -6.04 2.99 -23.13
CA THR A 620 -4.59 3.07 -23.37
C THR A 620 -4.05 4.49 -23.10
N LEU A 621 -4.74 5.54 -23.53
CA LEU A 621 -4.37 6.94 -23.26
C LEU A 621 -4.45 7.28 -21.77
N SER A 622 -5.47 6.76 -21.06
CA SER A 622 -5.58 6.92 -19.61
C SER A 622 -4.41 6.26 -18.87
N GLN A 623 -3.87 5.19 -19.46
CA GLN A 623 -2.77 4.43 -18.89
C GLN A 623 -1.41 5.04 -19.23
N PHE A 624 -1.20 5.45 -20.48
CA PHE A 624 0.06 5.95 -21.00
C PHE A 624 -0.05 7.43 -21.41
N VAL A 625 0.42 8.34 -20.54
CA VAL A 625 0.23 9.80 -20.72
C VAL A 625 1.05 10.38 -21.89
N LYS A 626 2.04 9.65 -22.41
CA LYS A 626 2.98 10.13 -23.45
C LYS A 626 2.68 9.58 -24.86
N ILE A 627 1.66 8.75 -25.05
CA ILE A 627 1.37 8.17 -26.37
C ILE A 627 0.32 9.01 -27.10
N GLU A 628 0.52 9.17 -28.41
CA GLU A 628 -0.46 9.78 -29.31
C GLU A 628 -1.46 8.74 -29.80
N HIS A 629 -2.71 9.17 -30.03
CA HIS A 629 -3.78 8.34 -30.59
C HIS A 629 -3.34 7.55 -31.83
N SER A 630 -2.64 8.21 -32.76
CA SER A 630 -2.14 7.64 -34.01
C SER A 630 -1.22 6.44 -33.80
N LYS A 631 -0.42 6.43 -32.71
CA LYS A 631 0.47 5.31 -32.37
C LYS A 631 -0.31 4.11 -31.84
N ILE A 632 -1.40 4.34 -31.10
CA ILE A 632 -2.28 3.26 -30.63
C ILE A 632 -2.99 2.61 -31.82
N ASP A 633 -3.43 3.42 -32.79
CA ASP A 633 -4.02 2.89 -34.02
C ASP A 633 -3.08 1.99 -34.81
N LEU A 634 -1.79 2.35 -34.87
CA LEU A 634 -0.75 1.53 -35.48
C LEU A 634 -0.56 0.20 -34.74
N ILE A 635 -0.56 0.22 -33.41
CA ILE A 635 -0.47 -0.99 -32.58
C ILE A 635 -1.67 -1.92 -32.82
N ILE A 636 -2.89 -1.38 -32.88
CA ILE A 636 -4.09 -2.17 -33.20
C ILE A 636 -3.97 -2.77 -34.60
N ALA A 637 -3.56 -1.99 -35.60
CA ALA A 637 -3.38 -2.50 -36.96
C ALA A 637 -2.27 -3.56 -37.07
N GLU A 638 -1.22 -3.44 -36.27
CA GLU A 638 -0.14 -4.42 -36.19
C GLU A 638 -0.60 -5.73 -35.54
N LEU A 639 -1.33 -5.66 -34.41
CA LEU A 639 -1.92 -6.83 -33.76
C LEU A 639 -2.92 -7.56 -34.67
N GLU A 640 -3.68 -6.83 -35.48
CA GLU A 640 -4.58 -7.41 -36.48
C GLU A 640 -3.79 -8.12 -37.59
N ARG A 641 -2.68 -7.52 -38.06
CA ARG A 641 -1.78 -8.12 -39.06
C ARG A 641 -1.10 -9.38 -38.53
N GLU A 642 -0.74 -9.39 -37.26
CA GLU A 642 -0.20 -10.55 -36.54
C GLU A 642 -1.25 -11.63 -36.25
N GLN A 643 -2.50 -11.42 -36.66
CA GLN A 643 -3.63 -12.31 -36.39
C GLN A 643 -3.89 -12.57 -34.90
N LYS A 644 -3.45 -11.65 -34.03
CA LYS A 644 -3.72 -11.71 -32.58
C LYS A 644 -5.10 -11.16 -32.21
N ILE A 645 -5.65 -10.29 -33.06
CA ILE A 645 -6.99 -9.69 -32.90
C ILE A 645 -7.74 -9.65 -34.23
N LYS A 646 -9.07 -9.47 -34.17
CA LYS A 646 -9.95 -9.37 -35.35
C LYS A 646 -11.02 -8.29 -35.15
N VAL A 647 -11.29 -7.51 -36.21
CA VAL A 647 -12.40 -6.55 -36.25
C VAL A 647 -13.68 -7.24 -36.73
N ILE A 648 -14.78 -7.11 -35.97
CA ILE A 648 -16.05 -7.82 -36.23
C ILE A 648 -17.08 -6.94 -36.96
N ALA A 649 -17.02 -5.62 -36.80
CA ALA A 649 -17.94 -4.67 -37.42
C ALA A 649 -17.21 -3.69 -38.37
N PRO A 650 -16.58 -4.15 -39.45
CA PRO A 650 -15.73 -3.32 -40.31
C PRO A 650 -16.48 -2.21 -41.05
N THR A 651 -17.81 -2.28 -41.13
CA THR A 651 -18.69 -1.29 -41.79
C THR A 651 -19.06 -0.10 -40.91
N SER A 652 -18.78 -0.15 -39.60
CA SER A 652 -18.99 0.97 -38.68
C SER A 652 -17.91 2.04 -38.85
N LYS A 653 -18.13 3.25 -38.30
CA LYS A 653 -17.05 4.25 -38.20
C LYS A 653 -15.87 3.64 -37.46
N LEU A 654 -14.65 4.02 -37.84
CA LEU A 654 -13.40 3.48 -37.29
C LEU A 654 -13.39 3.41 -35.76
N ASP A 655 -13.87 4.48 -35.11
CA ASP A 655 -13.95 4.59 -33.65
C ASP A 655 -14.96 3.61 -33.03
N GLU A 656 -16.03 3.27 -33.76
CA GLU A 656 -17.16 2.42 -33.36
C GLU A 656 -16.94 0.92 -33.70
N GLN A 657 -15.77 0.56 -34.22
CA GLN A 657 -15.45 -0.81 -34.61
C GLN A 657 -15.21 -1.69 -33.38
N LEU A 658 -15.86 -2.85 -33.33
CA LEU A 658 -15.62 -3.86 -32.30
C LEU A 658 -14.42 -4.74 -32.65
N VAL A 659 -13.50 -4.88 -31.70
CA VAL A 659 -12.28 -5.69 -31.77
C VAL A 659 -12.38 -6.86 -30.81
N CYS A 660 -11.97 -8.06 -31.25
CA CYS A 660 -11.89 -9.25 -30.41
C CYS A 660 -10.52 -9.93 -30.47
N PHE A 661 -10.19 -10.71 -29.45
CA PHE A 661 -8.99 -11.55 -29.44
C PHE A 661 -9.18 -12.77 -30.35
N VAL A 662 -8.11 -13.22 -31.01
CA VAL A 662 -8.08 -14.45 -31.81
C VAL A 662 -7.22 -15.47 -31.05
N PRO A 663 -7.80 -16.59 -30.56
CA PRO A 663 -7.02 -17.68 -29.97
C PRO A 663 -6.06 -18.26 -31.01
N GLY A 664 -4.79 -18.41 -30.63
CA GLY A 664 -3.74 -19.00 -31.45
C GLY A 664 -3.77 -20.51 -31.50
#